data_AF-Q8TP84-F1
#
_entry.id   AF-Q8TP84-F1
#
_cell.length_a   1.000
_cell.length_b   1.000
_cell.length_c   1.000
_cell.angle_alpha   90.00
_cell.angle_beta   90.00
_cell.angle_gamma   90.00
#
_symmetry.space_group_name_H-M   'P 1'
#
loop_
_entity.id
_entity.type
_entity.pdbx_description
1 polymer ?
#
loop_
_entity_poly.entity_id
_entity_poly.type
_entity_poly.pdbx_seq_one_letter_code
_entity_poly.pdbx_strand_id
1 'polypeptide(L)'
;MIQIALYGKGGIGKSTVSANLSAALADLNKRVLQVGCDPKHDSTRLLLGGAVIPTVLDYMRETPGEAQQLEALVFEGYRSTACVEAGGPKPGIGCAGRGILSSFEVLKRLGLRASSFDVVLYDVLGDVVCGGFAVPLRKEYADAVFLVTSGEYMALYAANNILRGIRNFEDTNPRVAGIIFNSRGFFAEEERVFAFSRAVGLPVLSSIPRDEVFSQAEKAGKTLAEAFPSSASAGIFRELAVYVETLEKDRSLLHPANPLGDLELEALVLGRRERVCMKPFTTAPATDEKTGTELCSLCQEKGPSAEIPSEIPETKSAGTPEEVPTQSPTPLPSRPPLYGCAFSGAATATFQVSDAATVLHGPRSCTHITADALACSFLRGGGINAGEVKQVPGLLPTDMEEEDVIFGGIEKLERKIEEALSAGWQTVFVVSTCPGGIIGDDVKRATSRVETRFPGARVIPVPVEGVLTGDFSTGLLEGYKRVADLIDPSVTPEKGLVNIIGERSFSLREEEHFRTIEGLIKKLGYGVNCRFLKGADTLSLRSFKKAEINMLACDDPETRALQAYLSDRFGLEFFELPFPVGFRESSLWVKALTARLLPGEDPSPLLEEQEELYRAGVVKYAPQLSGKRVLVVSYTEDIGWVLDTIRDLGMEIVKVGISVSFFGRGSPGLLSCEAFPVERDYTDEKRARDVRILMPDLVLSNYAPSVPEDGVHYDTIPFSPQVGFLSGLELAKRWSTLLRLPVTEGWKYDGGDES
;
A
#
# COMPACT_ATOMS: atom_id res chain seq x y z
N MET A 1 -9.08 -28.42 -12.89
CA MET A 1 -7.92 -27.52 -12.94
C MET A 1 -7.04 -27.78 -11.72
N ILE A 2 -5.73 -27.89 -11.93
CA ILE A 2 -4.72 -28.09 -10.89
C ILE A 2 -3.49 -27.22 -11.13
N GLN A 3 -2.99 -26.57 -10.07
CA GLN A 3 -1.76 -25.79 -10.08
C GLN A 3 -0.66 -26.56 -9.34
N ILE A 4 0.49 -26.78 -9.99
CA ILE A 4 1.58 -27.60 -9.46
C ILE A 4 2.88 -26.80 -9.48
N ALA A 5 3.58 -26.76 -8.34
CA ALA A 5 4.92 -26.20 -8.28
C ALA A 5 5.98 -27.31 -8.25
N LEU A 6 7.00 -27.19 -9.10
CA LEU A 6 8.17 -28.07 -9.12
C LEU A 6 9.32 -27.39 -8.39
N TYR A 7 9.80 -28.03 -7.32
CA TYR A 7 10.87 -27.53 -6.47
C TYR A 7 12.05 -28.50 -6.40
N GLY A 8 13.24 -27.98 -6.09
CA GLY A 8 14.47 -28.75 -6.00
C GLY A 8 15.72 -27.90 -6.20
N LYS A 9 16.87 -28.47 -5.88
CA LYS A 9 18.20 -27.83 -5.96
C LYS A 9 18.47 -27.17 -7.33
N GLY A 10 19.27 -26.12 -7.37
CA GLY A 10 19.74 -25.52 -8.63
C GLY A 10 20.47 -26.56 -9.50
N GLY A 11 20.13 -26.63 -10.80
CA GLY A 11 20.79 -27.55 -11.73
C GLY A 11 20.45 -29.04 -11.57
N ILE A 12 19.41 -29.37 -10.80
CA ILE A 12 18.92 -30.75 -10.64
C ILE A 12 18.11 -31.27 -11.84
N GLY A 13 17.79 -30.42 -12.82
CA GLY A 13 17.01 -30.78 -14.02
C GLY A 13 15.51 -30.45 -13.95
N LYS A 14 15.08 -29.53 -13.07
CA LYS A 14 13.66 -29.14 -12.93
C LYS A 14 13.03 -28.64 -14.23
N SER A 15 13.70 -27.73 -14.94
CA SER A 15 13.22 -27.17 -16.20
C SER A 15 13.08 -28.23 -17.30
N THR A 16 13.96 -29.23 -17.31
CA THR A 16 13.83 -30.40 -18.18
C THR A 16 12.61 -31.23 -17.78
N VAL A 17 12.39 -31.46 -16.48
CA VAL A 17 11.24 -32.21 -15.97
C VAL A 17 9.92 -31.47 -16.25
N SER A 18 9.85 -30.16 -16.00
CA SER A 18 8.65 -29.34 -16.22
C SER A 18 8.27 -29.31 -17.70
N ALA A 19 9.22 -29.04 -18.60
CA ALA A 19 8.95 -29.00 -20.05
C ALA A 19 8.47 -30.35 -20.59
N ASN A 20 9.09 -31.47 -20.17
CA ASN A 20 8.67 -32.80 -20.60
C ASN A 20 7.33 -33.22 -19.99
N LEU A 21 7.04 -32.84 -18.75
CA LEU A 21 5.75 -33.07 -18.12
C LEU A 21 4.64 -32.24 -18.80
N SER A 22 4.91 -30.97 -19.11
CA SER A 22 4.00 -30.12 -19.89
C SER A 22 3.65 -30.73 -21.24
N ALA A 23 4.65 -31.20 -21.98
CA ALA A 23 4.43 -31.85 -23.27
C ALA A 23 3.62 -33.15 -23.15
N ALA A 24 3.92 -33.98 -22.14
CA ALA A 24 3.17 -35.21 -21.89
C ALA A 24 1.72 -34.95 -21.46
N LEU A 25 1.45 -33.89 -20.70
CA LEU A 25 0.09 -33.45 -20.36
C LEU A 25 -0.67 -32.92 -21.58
N ALA A 26 0.01 -32.19 -22.46
CA ALA A 26 -0.56 -31.74 -23.73
C ALA A 26 -0.85 -32.91 -24.70
N ASP A 27 -0.04 -33.98 -24.67
CA ASP A 27 -0.33 -35.24 -25.38
C ASP A 27 -1.63 -35.90 -24.90
N LEU A 28 -2.00 -35.70 -23.63
CA LEU A 28 -3.29 -36.10 -23.04
C LEU A 28 -4.42 -35.10 -23.30
N ASN A 29 -4.24 -34.16 -24.23
CA ASN A 29 -5.18 -33.10 -24.60
C ASN A 29 -5.56 -32.16 -23.44
N LYS A 30 -4.69 -32.01 -22.44
CA LYS A 30 -4.86 -30.98 -21.40
C LYS A 30 -4.41 -29.62 -21.93
N ARG A 31 -5.13 -28.56 -21.57
CA ARG A 31 -4.64 -27.19 -21.77
C ARG A 31 -3.63 -26.87 -20.67
N VAL A 32 -2.37 -26.72 -21.05
CA VAL A 32 -1.26 -26.55 -20.11
C VAL A 32 -0.70 -25.14 -20.19
N LEU A 33 -0.44 -24.54 -19.03
CA LEU A 33 0.35 -23.32 -18.88
C LEU A 33 1.61 -23.65 -18.09
N GLN A 34 2.79 -23.37 -18.65
CA GLN A 34 4.05 -23.43 -17.93
C GLN A 34 4.56 -22.01 -17.64
N VAL A 35 4.84 -21.73 -16.37
CA VAL A 35 5.39 -20.46 -15.90
C VAL A 35 6.77 -20.70 -15.30
N GLY A 36 7.80 -20.23 -15.99
CA GLY A 36 9.18 -20.22 -15.49
C GLY A 36 9.33 -19.15 -14.40
N CYS A 37 9.63 -19.59 -13.18
CA CYS A 37 9.82 -18.74 -11.99
C CYS A 37 11.30 -18.72 -11.56
N ASP A 38 12.21 -18.66 -12.54
CA ASP A 38 13.65 -18.61 -12.35
C ASP A 38 14.22 -17.37 -13.07
N PRO A 39 15.07 -16.55 -12.43
CA PRO A 39 15.82 -15.48 -13.09
C PRO A 39 16.57 -15.91 -14.36
N LYS A 40 16.91 -17.19 -14.51
CA LYS A 40 17.59 -17.78 -15.67
C LYS A 40 16.73 -17.90 -16.92
N HIS A 41 15.41 -17.79 -16.80
CA HIS A 41 14.46 -17.73 -17.91
C HIS A 41 14.64 -18.82 -18.98
N ASP A 42 14.96 -20.04 -18.56
CA ASP A 42 15.27 -21.20 -19.42
C ASP A 42 14.23 -22.34 -19.31
N SER A 43 13.12 -22.13 -18.61
CA SER A 43 12.12 -23.15 -18.30
C SER A 43 11.35 -23.62 -19.52
N THR A 44 10.90 -22.69 -20.38
CA THR A 44 10.01 -22.98 -21.51
C THR A 44 10.76 -23.30 -22.81
N ARG A 45 12.09 -23.24 -22.79
CA ARG A 45 12.95 -23.31 -23.98
C ARG A 45 12.71 -24.57 -24.82
N LEU A 46 12.52 -25.74 -24.21
CA LEU A 46 12.29 -27.00 -24.92
C LEU A 46 10.88 -27.13 -25.52
N LEU A 47 9.91 -26.39 -25.01
CA LEU A 47 8.56 -26.34 -25.57
C LEU A 47 8.50 -25.43 -26.80
N LEU A 48 9.44 -24.50 -26.93
CA LEU A 48 9.49 -23.47 -27.97
C LEU A 48 10.60 -23.72 -29.01
N GLY A 49 10.99 -24.98 -29.20
CA GLY A 49 12.00 -25.32 -30.22
C GLY A 49 13.39 -24.74 -29.94
N GLY A 50 13.72 -24.45 -28.68
CA GLY A 50 14.96 -23.81 -28.27
C GLY A 50 14.92 -22.28 -28.23
N ALA A 51 13.78 -21.64 -28.57
CA ALA A 51 13.66 -20.18 -28.53
C ALA A 51 13.69 -19.63 -27.09
N VAL A 52 14.20 -18.41 -26.96
CA VAL A 52 14.11 -17.60 -25.74
C VAL A 52 13.02 -16.55 -25.97
N ILE A 53 12.11 -16.42 -25.01
CA ILE A 53 11.01 -15.46 -25.06
C ILE A 53 11.29 -14.28 -24.12
N PRO A 54 10.69 -13.10 -24.38
CA PRO A 54 10.74 -11.97 -23.46
C PRO A 54 10.24 -12.36 -22.06
N THR A 55 10.90 -11.83 -21.02
CA THR A 55 10.45 -12.04 -19.64
C THR A 55 9.42 -10.98 -19.24
N VAL A 56 8.53 -11.34 -18.31
CA VAL A 56 7.53 -10.39 -17.79
C VAL A 56 8.20 -9.17 -17.18
N LEU A 57 9.26 -9.36 -16.39
CA LEU A 57 9.96 -8.24 -15.73
C LEU A 57 10.71 -7.32 -16.70
N ASP A 58 11.31 -7.86 -17.77
CA ASP A 58 11.97 -7.03 -18.77
C ASP A 58 10.94 -6.27 -19.61
N TYR A 59 9.85 -6.92 -20.01
CA TYR A 59 8.73 -6.25 -20.69
C TYR A 59 8.12 -5.13 -19.85
N MET A 60 7.97 -5.34 -18.54
CA MET A 60 7.51 -4.31 -17.61
C MET A 60 8.47 -3.11 -17.51
N ARG A 61 9.77 -3.35 -17.69
CA ARG A 61 10.80 -2.29 -17.63
C ARG A 61 10.81 -1.47 -18.92
N GLU A 62 10.58 -2.12 -20.05
CA GLU A 62 10.71 -1.53 -21.38
C GLU A 62 9.40 -0.93 -21.90
N THR A 63 8.25 -1.42 -21.41
CA THR A 63 6.92 -1.04 -21.91
C THR A 63 6.09 -0.33 -20.84
N PRO A 64 5.62 0.90 -21.06
CA PRO A 64 4.71 1.61 -20.14
C PRO A 64 3.41 0.85 -19.91
N GLY A 65 2.85 0.94 -18.70
CA GLY A 65 1.73 0.10 -18.25
C GLY A 65 0.48 0.12 -19.15
N GLU A 66 0.16 1.24 -19.79
CA GLU A 66 -1.00 1.40 -20.68
C GLU A 66 -0.82 0.72 -22.04
N ALA A 67 0.43 0.49 -22.45
CA ALA A 67 0.79 -0.17 -23.71
C ALA A 67 1.07 -1.68 -23.56
N GLN A 68 0.98 -2.21 -22.32
CA GLN A 68 1.26 -3.61 -22.05
C GLN A 68 0.10 -4.50 -22.52
N GLN A 69 0.45 -5.55 -23.26
CA GLN A 69 -0.49 -6.51 -23.84
C GLN A 69 -0.10 -7.93 -23.45
N LEU A 70 -1.09 -8.80 -23.24
CA LEU A 70 -0.85 -10.17 -22.77
C LEU A 70 -0.15 -11.02 -23.84
N GLU A 71 -0.46 -10.74 -25.11
CA GLU A 71 0.03 -11.43 -26.29
C GLU A 71 1.55 -11.27 -26.47
N ALA A 72 2.15 -10.25 -25.85
CA ALA A 72 3.60 -10.05 -25.83
C ALA A 72 4.33 -10.96 -24.81
N LEU A 73 3.59 -11.62 -23.92
CA LEU A 73 4.11 -12.37 -22.78
C LEU A 73 3.77 -13.86 -22.80
N VAL A 74 2.72 -14.26 -23.52
CA VAL A 74 2.26 -15.64 -23.59
C VAL A 74 2.53 -16.21 -24.97
N PHE A 75 3.39 -17.23 -25.03
CA PHE A 75 3.81 -17.87 -26.27
C PHE A 75 3.30 -19.31 -26.34
N GLU A 76 2.86 -19.73 -27.53
CA GLU A 76 2.43 -21.12 -27.74
C GLU A 76 3.62 -21.99 -28.17
N GLY A 77 3.87 -23.04 -27.41
CA GLY A 77 4.85 -24.07 -27.71
C GLY A 77 4.23 -25.37 -28.21
N TYR A 78 4.94 -26.48 -28.01
CA TYR A 78 4.50 -27.83 -28.38
C TYR A 78 3.05 -28.11 -27.97
N ARG A 79 2.22 -28.52 -28.94
CA ARG A 79 0.77 -28.78 -28.78
C ARG A 79 -0.01 -27.65 -28.10
N SER A 80 0.28 -26.40 -28.47
CA SER A 80 -0.35 -25.20 -27.90
C SER A 80 -0.23 -25.11 -26.37
N THR A 81 0.88 -25.61 -25.82
CA THR A 81 1.26 -25.34 -24.43
C THR A 81 1.58 -23.86 -24.28
N ALA A 82 0.86 -23.14 -23.42
CA ALA A 82 1.14 -21.75 -23.15
C ALA A 82 2.41 -21.62 -22.28
N CYS A 83 3.30 -20.73 -22.67
CA CYS A 83 4.62 -20.55 -22.08
C CYS A 83 4.80 -19.10 -21.64
N VAL A 84 5.23 -18.91 -20.39
CA VAL A 84 5.55 -17.60 -19.82
C VAL A 84 6.85 -17.71 -19.02
N GLU A 85 7.73 -16.70 -19.14
CA GLU A 85 8.93 -16.57 -18.32
C GLU A 85 8.84 -15.32 -17.44
N ALA A 86 8.88 -15.49 -16.11
CA ALA A 86 8.80 -14.36 -15.19
C ALA A 86 10.05 -13.48 -15.28
N GLY A 87 11.23 -14.09 -15.44
CA GLY A 87 12.53 -13.44 -15.38
C GLY A 87 12.95 -13.09 -13.95
N GLY A 88 14.03 -12.32 -13.84
CA GLY A 88 14.55 -11.85 -12.55
C GLY A 88 15.24 -10.50 -12.68
N PRO A 89 15.57 -9.85 -11.55
CA PRO A 89 16.33 -8.62 -11.60
C PRO A 89 17.78 -8.92 -12.03
N LYS A 90 18.53 -7.88 -12.40
CA LYS A 90 19.94 -8.04 -12.79
C LYS A 90 20.72 -8.76 -11.68
N PRO A 91 21.60 -9.73 -12.01
CA PRO A 91 22.39 -10.42 -11.00
C PRO A 91 23.10 -9.44 -10.04
N GLY A 92 22.92 -9.63 -8.73
CA GLY A 92 23.48 -8.76 -7.69
C GLY A 92 22.64 -7.52 -7.33
N ILE A 93 21.50 -7.28 -7.99
CA ILE A 93 20.61 -6.13 -7.72
C ILE A 93 19.16 -6.64 -7.58
N GLY A 94 18.42 -6.16 -6.58
CA GLY A 94 16.99 -6.42 -6.43
C GLY A 94 16.62 -7.79 -5.82
N CYS A 95 15.32 -7.98 -5.54
CA CYS A 95 14.77 -9.20 -4.93
C CYS A 95 14.09 -10.07 -5.98
N ALA A 96 14.66 -11.24 -6.27
CA ALA A 96 14.12 -12.19 -7.24
C ALA A 96 12.70 -12.66 -6.89
N GLY A 97 12.40 -12.86 -5.61
CA GLY A 97 11.07 -13.24 -5.18
C GLY A 97 10.00 -12.17 -5.36
N ARG A 98 10.34 -10.88 -5.13
CA ARG A 98 9.44 -9.77 -5.48
C ARG A 98 9.24 -9.68 -6.99
N GLY A 99 10.28 -9.98 -7.76
CA GLY A 99 10.19 -10.12 -9.21
C GLY A 99 9.10 -11.12 -9.63
N ILE A 100 9.11 -12.31 -9.06
CA ILE A 100 8.11 -13.36 -9.34
C ILE A 100 6.69 -12.87 -8.99
N LEU A 101 6.50 -12.26 -7.82
CA LEU A 101 5.18 -11.74 -7.40
C LEU A 101 4.68 -10.65 -8.36
N SER A 102 5.52 -9.67 -8.68
CA SER A 102 5.18 -8.61 -9.63
C SER A 102 4.83 -9.17 -11.02
N SER A 103 5.52 -10.22 -11.46
CA SER A 103 5.16 -10.90 -12.70
C SER A 103 3.77 -11.51 -12.65
N PHE A 104 3.40 -12.19 -11.55
CA PHE A 104 2.05 -12.74 -11.39
C PHE A 104 0.96 -11.66 -11.35
N GLU A 105 1.20 -10.55 -10.66
CA GLU A 105 0.27 -9.41 -10.61
C GLU A 105 0.04 -8.81 -11.99
N VAL A 106 1.10 -8.62 -12.78
CA VAL A 106 0.98 -8.10 -14.15
C VAL A 106 0.24 -9.06 -15.05
N LEU A 107 0.56 -10.36 -15.02
CA LEU A 107 -0.17 -11.36 -15.81
C LEU A 107 -1.66 -11.37 -15.45
N LYS A 108 -1.99 -11.30 -14.16
CA LYS A 108 -3.38 -11.23 -13.70
C LYS A 108 -4.08 -9.94 -14.16
N ARG A 109 -3.40 -8.79 -14.09
CA ARG A 109 -3.91 -7.49 -14.56
C ARG A 109 -4.17 -7.49 -16.07
N LEU A 110 -3.28 -8.10 -16.85
CA LEU A 110 -3.40 -8.24 -18.31
C LEU A 110 -4.43 -9.31 -18.71
N GLY A 111 -5.07 -9.97 -17.75
CA GLY A 111 -6.19 -10.88 -18.01
C GLY A 111 -5.79 -12.35 -18.16
N LEU A 112 -4.55 -12.75 -17.84
CA LEU A 112 -4.20 -14.17 -17.80
C LEU A 112 -4.93 -14.85 -16.64
N ARG A 113 -5.90 -15.69 -16.98
CA ARG A 113 -6.67 -16.46 -16.00
C ARG A 113 -6.15 -17.89 -15.96
N ALA A 114 -5.57 -18.29 -14.83
CA ALA A 114 -5.15 -19.67 -14.58
C ALA A 114 -6.30 -20.69 -14.80
N SER A 115 -7.55 -20.28 -14.54
CA SER A 115 -8.76 -21.09 -14.77
C SER A 115 -9.04 -21.44 -16.24
N SER A 116 -8.37 -20.78 -17.19
CA SER A 116 -8.47 -21.11 -18.62
C SER A 116 -7.66 -22.36 -18.98
N PHE A 117 -6.84 -22.86 -18.07
CA PHE A 117 -5.99 -24.04 -18.25
C PHE A 117 -6.47 -25.18 -17.35
N ASP A 118 -6.23 -26.41 -17.78
CA ASP A 118 -6.53 -27.60 -17.00
C ASP A 118 -5.38 -27.88 -16.01
N VAL A 119 -4.14 -27.58 -16.41
CA VAL A 119 -2.95 -27.70 -15.56
C VAL A 119 -2.06 -26.46 -15.68
N VAL A 120 -1.61 -25.92 -14.56
CA VAL A 120 -0.58 -24.88 -14.50
C VAL A 120 0.66 -25.43 -13.80
N LEU A 121 1.82 -25.36 -14.44
CA LEU A 121 3.10 -25.78 -13.87
C LEU A 121 3.99 -24.57 -13.58
N TYR A 122 4.43 -24.45 -12.34
CA TYR A 122 5.40 -23.45 -11.89
C TYR A 122 6.77 -24.13 -11.70
N ASP A 123 7.75 -23.76 -12.53
CA ASP A 123 9.14 -24.19 -12.35
C ASP A 123 9.89 -23.15 -11.50
N VAL A 124 10.15 -23.47 -10.23
CA VAL A 124 10.63 -22.49 -9.25
C VAL A 124 12.09 -22.75 -8.87
N LEU A 125 12.90 -21.70 -8.79
CA LEU A 125 14.27 -21.79 -8.26
C LEU A 125 14.23 -22.14 -6.77
N GLY A 126 14.43 -23.43 -6.46
CA GLY A 126 14.20 -24.01 -5.13
C GLY A 126 15.44 -24.27 -4.26
N ASP A 127 16.62 -23.75 -4.62
CA ASP A 127 17.85 -23.96 -3.83
C ASP A 127 17.87 -23.12 -2.54
N VAL A 128 17.10 -22.01 -2.51
CA VAL A 128 16.99 -21.08 -1.38
C VAL A 128 15.51 -20.75 -1.15
N VAL A 129 14.93 -21.29 -0.07
CA VAL A 129 13.55 -20.95 0.36
C VAL A 129 13.56 -19.69 1.24
N CYS A 130 14.04 -18.56 0.70
CA CYS A 130 13.81 -17.26 1.34
C CYS A 130 12.38 -16.78 1.05
N GLY A 131 11.86 -15.83 1.84
CA GLY A 131 10.46 -15.40 1.80
C GLY A 131 9.91 -15.09 0.40
N GLY A 132 10.77 -14.56 -0.47
CA GLY A 132 10.43 -14.26 -1.85
C GLY A 132 10.26 -15.49 -2.78
N PHE A 133 11.10 -16.53 -2.68
CA PHE A 133 10.96 -17.76 -3.49
C PHE A 133 9.90 -18.73 -2.93
N ALA A 134 9.36 -18.42 -1.76
CA ALA A 134 8.22 -19.12 -1.17
C ALA A 134 6.87 -18.63 -1.72
N VAL A 135 6.81 -17.59 -2.57
CA VAL A 135 5.55 -17.08 -3.14
C VAL A 135 4.77 -18.18 -3.87
N PRO A 136 5.35 -19.00 -4.77
CA PRO A 136 4.63 -20.11 -5.38
C PRO A 136 4.26 -21.24 -4.40
N LEU A 137 4.86 -21.31 -3.20
CA LEU A 137 4.42 -22.21 -2.14
C LEU A 137 3.16 -21.74 -1.44
N ARG A 138 2.70 -20.49 -1.63
CA ARG A 138 1.45 -20.02 -1.02
C ARG A 138 0.26 -20.74 -1.68
N LYS A 139 -0.79 -20.98 -0.89
CA LYS A 139 -2.00 -21.72 -1.30
C LYS A 139 -2.74 -21.09 -2.48
N GLU A 140 -2.52 -19.78 -2.69
CA GLU A 140 -3.10 -19.01 -3.79
C GLU A 140 -2.50 -19.38 -5.17
N TYR A 141 -1.28 -19.95 -5.21
CA TYR A 141 -0.55 -20.20 -6.45
C TYR A 141 -0.30 -21.68 -6.76
N ALA A 142 -0.24 -22.56 -5.76
CA ALA A 142 -0.03 -24.00 -6.00
C ALA A 142 -0.94 -24.88 -5.14
N ASP A 143 -1.63 -25.83 -5.75
CA ASP A 143 -2.41 -26.85 -5.05
C ASP A 143 -1.55 -28.04 -4.62
N ALA A 144 -0.50 -28.34 -5.40
CA ALA A 144 0.38 -29.47 -5.19
C ALA A 144 1.85 -29.11 -5.41
N VAL A 145 2.76 -29.74 -4.67
CA VAL A 145 4.21 -29.54 -4.80
C VAL A 145 4.91 -30.85 -5.14
N PHE A 146 5.73 -30.83 -6.20
CA PHE A 146 6.59 -31.93 -6.63
C PHE A 146 8.03 -31.63 -6.22
N LEU A 147 8.69 -32.59 -5.57
CA LEU A 147 10.10 -32.47 -5.18
C LEU A 147 10.99 -33.20 -6.18
N VAL A 148 11.73 -32.45 -7.00
CA VAL A 148 12.75 -32.99 -7.90
C VAL A 148 14.07 -33.07 -7.16
N THR A 149 14.59 -34.28 -6.96
CA THR A 149 15.82 -34.50 -6.19
C THR A 149 16.69 -35.60 -6.77
N SER A 150 17.88 -35.76 -6.23
CA SER A 150 18.82 -36.85 -6.52
C SER A 150 19.35 -37.42 -5.21
N GLY A 151 20.18 -38.46 -5.24
CA GLY A 151 20.76 -39.03 -4.01
C GLY A 151 21.98 -38.28 -3.48
N GLU A 152 22.33 -37.14 -4.10
CA GLU A 152 23.31 -36.22 -3.52
C GLU A 152 22.79 -35.64 -2.20
N TYR A 153 23.65 -35.57 -1.19
CA TYR A 153 23.28 -35.00 0.12
C TYR A 153 22.71 -33.59 0.01
N MET A 154 23.30 -32.72 -0.82
CA MET A 154 22.81 -31.35 -1.02
C MET A 154 21.44 -31.28 -1.70
N ALA A 155 21.12 -32.23 -2.60
CA ALA A 155 19.81 -32.28 -3.23
C ALA A 155 18.73 -32.71 -2.23
N LEU A 156 19.02 -33.72 -1.39
CA LEU A 156 18.15 -34.15 -0.29
C LEU A 156 18.03 -33.07 0.80
N TYR A 157 19.10 -32.34 1.09
CA TYR A 157 19.10 -31.19 2.01
C TYR A 157 18.19 -30.07 1.50
N ALA A 158 18.30 -29.70 0.22
CA ALA A 158 17.40 -28.74 -0.40
C ALA A 158 15.94 -29.21 -0.35
N ALA A 159 15.67 -30.48 -0.71
CA ALA A 159 14.33 -31.06 -0.62
C ALA A 159 13.77 -31.01 0.82
N ASN A 160 14.59 -31.28 1.82
CA ASN A 160 14.20 -31.19 3.23
C ASN A 160 13.89 -29.74 3.66
N ASN A 161 14.65 -28.75 3.18
CA ASN A 161 14.37 -27.34 3.44
C ASN A 161 13.10 -26.85 2.73
N ILE A 162 12.82 -27.35 1.52
CA ILE A 162 11.54 -27.08 0.84
C ILE A 162 10.38 -27.61 1.67
N LEU A 163 10.49 -28.81 2.24
CA LEU A 163 9.48 -29.35 3.16
C LEU A 163 9.29 -28.47 4.42
N ARG A 164 10.38 -27.92 4.98
CA ARG A 164 10.27 -26.92 6.06
C ARG A 164 9.52 -25.66 5.63
N GLY A 165 9.82 -25.16 4.43
CA GLY A 165 9.13 -24.02 3.83
C GLY A 165 7.64 -24.30 3.64
N ILE A 166 7.28 -25.46 3.08
CA ILE A 166 5.88 -25.87 2.88
C ILE A 166 5.14 -25.91 4.22
N ARG A 167 5.76 -26.46 5.27
CA ARG A 167 5.17 -26.54 6.61
C ARG A 167 4.78 -25.17 7.19
N ASN A 168 5.48 -24.09 6.81
CA ASN A 168 5.13 -22.73 7.21
C ASN A 168 3.86 -22.21 6.52
N PHE A 169 3.48 -22.76 5.37
CA PHE A 169 2.27 -22.40 4.60
C PHE A 169 1.21 -23.52 4.57
N GLU A 170 1.46 -24.63 5.26
CA GLU A 170 0.54 -25.74 5.38
C GLU A 170 -0.44 -25.44 6.53
N ASP A 171 -1.74 -25.48 6.22
CA ASP A 171 -2.82 -25.35 7.20
C ASP A 171 -3.19 -26.76 7.74
N THR A 172 -4.35 -27.27 7.34
CA THR A 172 -4.90 -28.60 7.66
C THR A 172 -4.83 -29.59 6.50
N ASN A 173 -4.65 -29.13 5.26
CA ASN A 173 -4.66 -29.97 4.07
C ASN A 173 -3.24 -30.22 3.55
N PRO A 174 -2.85 -31.50 3.40
CA PRO A 174 -1.61 -31.91 2.74
C PRO A 174 -1.40 -31.30 1.35
N ARG A 175 -0.16 -30.92 1.01
CA ARG A 175 0.17 -30.31 -0.30
C ARG A 175 1.32 -30.95 -1.07
N VAL A 176 2.05 -31.90 -0.50
CA VAL A 176 3.19 -32.53 -1.18
C VAL A 176 2.71 -33.74 -1.97
N ALA A 177 2.88 -33.76 -3.28
CA ALA A 177 2.42 -34.90 -4.08
C ALA A 177 3.41 -36.06 -4.10
N GLY A 178 4.72 -35.79 -3.97
CA GLY A 178 5.75 -36.81 -3.93
C GLY A 178 7.09 -36.36 -4.52
N ILE A 179 8.01 -37.32 -4.63
CA ILE A 179 9.40 -37.13 -5.06
C ILE A 179 9.56 -37.63 -6.50
N ILE A 180 10.11 -36.78 -7.36
CA ILE A 180 10.65 -37.16 -8.67
C ILE A 180 12.16 -37.37 -8.48
N PHE A 181 12.58 -38.63 -8.52
CA PHE A 181 14.00 -38.98 -8.43
C PHE A 181 14.66 -38.79 -9.80
N ASN A 182 15.50 -37.78 -9.94
CA ASN A 182 16.32 -37.57 -11.13
C ASN A 182 17.74 -38.10 -10.89
N SER A 183 18.05 -39.27 -11.44
CA SER A 183 19.33 -39.94 -11.20
C SER A 183 20.50 -39.19 -11.86
N ARG A 184 21.59 -39.05 -11.11
CA ARG A 184 22.87 -38.53 -11.61
C ARG A 184 23.87 -39.65 -11.91
N GLY A 185 23.54 -40.90 -11.60
CA GLY A 185 24.39 -42.07 -11.86
C GLY A 185 25.48 -42.28 -10.82
N PHE A 186 25.26 -41.82 -9.57
CA PHE A 186 26.20 -42.04 -8.46
C PHE A 186 25.95 -43.38 -7.75
N PHE A 187 26.98 -43.88 -7.06
CA PHE A 187 26.86 -45.08 -6.22
C PHE A 187 25.80 -44.90 -5.11
N ALA A 188 24.96 -45.92 -4.90
CA ALA A 188 23.91 -45.96 -3.87
C ALA A 188 22.98 -44.72 -3.85
N GLU A 189 22.74 -44.11 -5.01
CA GLU A 189 21.89 -42.92 -5.11
C GLU A 189 20.43 -43.25 -4.80
N GLU A 190 19.93 -44.34 -5.40
CA GLU A 190 18.57 -44.83 -5.23
C GLU A 190 18.27 -45.17 -3.77
N GLU A 191 19.15 -45.93 -3.11
CA GLU A 191 19.01 -46.29 -1.69
C GLU A 191 18.83 -45.05 -0.80
N ARG A 192 19.62 -44.00 -1.04
CA ARG A 192 19.56 -42.75 -0.27
C ARG A 192 18.24 -42.00 -0.48
N VAL A 193 17.76 -41.90 -1.72
CA VAL A 193 16.48 -41.23 -2.03
C VAL A 193 15.31 -42.01 -1.42
N PHE A 194 15.30 -43.34 -1.55
CA PHE A 194 14.26 -44.17 -0.96
C PHE A 194 14.31 -44.17 0.58
N ALA A 195 15.49 -44.09 1.18
CA ALA A 195 15.63 -43.91 2.63
C ALA A 195 15.05 -42.57 3.09
N PHE A 196 15.38 -41.47 2.39
CA PHE A 196 14.79 -40.15 2.65
C PHE A 196 13.27 -40.17 2.49
N SER A 197 12.76 -40.68 1.36
CA SER A 197 11.33 -40.86 1.06
C SER A 197 10.58 -41.55 2.21
N ARG A 198 11.10 -42.67 2.73
CA ARG A 198 10.49 -43.36 3.89
C ARG A 198 10.51 -42.51 5.15
N ALA A 199 11.61 -41.81 5.41
CA ALA A 199 11.77 -41.00 6.62
C ALA A 199 10.84 -39.79 6.66
N VAL A 200 10.59 -39.15 5.51
CA VAL A 200 9.66 -38.00 5.40
C VAL A 200 8.23 -38.42 5.05
N GLY A 201 7.97 -39.71 4.79
CA GLY A 201 6.64 -40.23 4.49
C GLY A 201 6.09 -39.82 3.11
N LEU A 202 6.96 -39.65 2.11
CA LEU A 202 6.58 -39.24 0.75
C LEU A 202 6.82 -40.35 -0.27
N PRO A 203 5.93 -40.58 -1.24
CA PRO A 203 6.16 -41.55 -2.31
C PRO A 203 7.21 -41.04 -3.30
N VAL A 204 8.00 -41.95 -3.87
CA VAL A 204 8.78 -41.68 -5.08
C VAL A 204 7.87 -41.96 -6.28
N LEU A 205 7.47 -40.90 -6.98
CA LEU A 205 6.51 -40.94 -8.09
C LEU A 205 7.14 -41.52 -9.37
N SER A 206 8.42 -41.23 -9.59
CA SER A 206 9.16 -41.69 -10.77
C SER A 206 10.65 -41.66 -10.53
N SER A 207 11.38 -42.54 -11.21
CA SER A 207 12.85 -42.59 -11.23
C SER A 207 13.34 -42.34 -12.66
N ILE A 208 13.86 -41.14 -12.91
CA ILE A 208 14.38 -40.72 -14.22
C ILE A 208 15.85 -41.14 -14.33
N PRO A 209 16.22 -42.00 -15.29
CA PRO A 209 17.60 -42.45 -15.46
C PRO A 209 18.46 -41.36 -16.10
N ARG A 210 19.78 -41.44 -15.86
CA ARG A 210 20.74 -40.66 -16.63
C ARG A 210 20.90 -41.27 -18.02
N ASP A 211 20.35 -40.59 -19.02
CA ASP A 211 20.26 -41.08 -20.40
C ASP A 211 20.70 -39.99 -21.39
N GLU A 212 21.42 -40.38 -22.45
CA GLU A 212 21.88 -39.47 -23.50
C GLU A 212 20.73 -38.89 -24.33
N VAL A 213 19.58 -39.58 -24.37
CA VAL A 213 18.39 -39.13 -25.12
C VAL A 213 17.92 -37.73 -24.68
N PHE A 214 18.12 -37.37 -23.42
CA PHE A 214 17.83 -36.02 -22.90
C PHE A 214 18.74 -34.97 -23.55
N SER A 215 20.04 -35.24 -23.63
CA SER A 215 21.01 -34.33 -24.25
C SER A 215 20.78 -34.20 -25.75
N GLN A 216 20.40 -35.30 -26.41
CA GLN A 216 20.05 -35.29 -27.83
C GLN A 216 18.78 -34.44 -28.10
N ALA A 217 17.75 -34.57 -27.25
CA ALA A 217 16.53 -33.78 -27.36
C ALA A 217 16.78 -32.29 -27.09
N GLU A 218 17.58 -31.97 -26.06
CA GLU A 218 17.97 -30.61 -25.73
C GLU A 218 18.78 -29.96 -26.85
N LYS A 219 19.70 -30.70 -27.48
CA LYS A 219 20.45 -30.25 -28.67
C LYS A 219 19.52 -29.93 -29.85
N ALA A 220 18.42 -30.67 -29.97
CA ALA A 220 17.39 -30.41 -30.97
C ALA A 220 16.41 -29.29 -30.55
N GLY A 221 16.51 -28.75 -29.33
CA GLY A 221 15.60 -27.75 -28.78
C GLY A 221 14.20 -28.29 -28.47
N LYS A 222 14.06 -29.61 -28.31
CA LYS A 222 12.76 -30.30 -28.23
C LYS A 222 12.60 -31.06 -26.93
N THR A 223 11.35 -31.29 -26.52
CA THR A 223 11.03 -32.26 -25.47
C THR A 223 11.20 -33.70 -25.97
N LEU A 224 11.30 -34.67 -25.05
CA LEU A 224 11.36 -36.10 -25.39
C LEU A 224 10.06 -36.58 -26.05
N ALA A 225 8.91 -36.05 -25.65
CA ALA A 225 7.63 -36.35 -26.29
C ALA A 225 7.65 -35.99 -27.78
N GLU A 226 8.35 -34.92 -28.15
CA GLU A 226 8.47 -34.49 -29.53
C GLU A 226 9.61 -35.22 -30.28
N ALA A 227 10.81 -35.29 -29.70
CA ALA A 227 11.99 -35.79 -30.40
C ALA A 227 12.10 -37.33 -30.38
N PHE A 228 11.70 -37.96 -29.28
CA PHE A 228 11.86 -39.39 -29.04
C PHE A 228 10.63 -40.00 -28.32
N PRO A 229 9.42 -39.92 -28.90
CA PRO A 229 8.17 -40.32 -28.25
C PRO A 229 8.14 -41.78 -27.79
N SER A 230 8.83 -42.67 -28.51
CA SER A 230 8.92 -44.11 -28.21
C SER A 230 10.02 -44.47 -27.21
N SER A 231 10.79 -43.49 -26.71
CA SER A 231 11.85 -43.76 -25.72
C SER A 231 11.24 -44.15 -24.37
N ALA A 232 11.97 -44.99 -23.61
CA ALA A 232 11.59 -45.33 -22.23
C ALA A 232 11.50 -44.07 -21.35
N SER A 233 12.44 -43.14 -21.53
CA SER A 233 12.47 -41.84 -20.84
C SER A 233 11.23 -40.98 -21.12
N ALA A 234 10.72 -40.95 -22.36
CA ALA A 234 9.42 -40.32 -22.67
C ALA A 234 8.24 -41.04 -22.00
N GLY A 235 8.32 -42.36 -21.84
CA GLY A 235 7.34 -43.17 -21.10
C GLY A 235 7.14 -42.72 -19.66
N ILE A 236 8.23 -42.37 -18.96
CA ILE A 236 8.18 -41.91 -17.57
C ILE A 236 7.33 -40.63 -17.43
N PHE A 237 7.49 -39.66 -18.34
CA PHE A 237 6.69 -38.43 -18.31
C PHE A 237 5.23 -38.66 -18.67
N ARG A 238 4.92 -39.64 -19.53
CA ARG A 238 3.53 -40.07 -19.79
C ARG A 238 2.87 -40.63 -18.54
N GLU A 239 3.59 -41.46 -17.76
CA GLU A 239 3.09 -41.98 -16.49
C GLU A 239 2.89 -40.86 -15.45
N LEU A 240 3.83 -39.92 -15.34
CA LEU A 240 3.67 -38.75 -14.48
C LEU A 240 2.48 -37.87 -14.88
N ALA A 241 2.23 -37.70 -16.19
CA ALA A 241 1.07 -36.95 -16.67
C ALA A 241 -0.26 -37.63 -16.29
N VAL A 242 -0.33 -38.96 -16.35
CA VAL A 242 -1.48 -39.74 -15.85
C VAL A 242 -1.65 -39.61 -14.34
N TYR A 243 -0.55 -39.59 -13.58
CA TYR A 243 -0.60 -39.32 -12.15
C TYR A 243 -1.16 -37.93 -11.84
N VAL A 244 -0.74 -36.90 -12.57
CA VAL A 244 -1.29 -35.54 -12.43
C VAL A 244 -2.78 -35.48 -12.75
N GLU A 245 -3.26 -36.19 -13.77
CA GLU A 245 -4.70 -36.27 -14.05
C GLU A 245 -5.47 -36.97 -12.92
N THR A 246 -4.88 -37.98 -12.30
CA THR A 246 -5.47 -38.66 -11.15
C THR A 246 -5.52 -37.72 -9.94
N LEU A 247 -4.43 -37.01 -9.68
CA LEU A 247 -4.31 -36.01 -8.62
C LEU A 247 -5.28 -34.83 -8.81
N GLU A 248 -5.56 -34.44 -10.05
CA GLU A 248 -6.58 -33.43 -10.36
C GLU A 248 -7.96 -33.85 -9.83
N LYS A 249 -8.29 -35.15 -9.90
CA LYS A 249 -9.58 -35.74 -9.51
C LYS A 249 -9.62 -36.13 -8.03
N ASP A 250 -8.49 -36.55 -7.45
CA ASP A 250 -8.38 -37.02 -6.08
C ASP A 250 -7.21 -36.36 -5.33
N ARG A 251 -7.55 -35.41 -4.45
CA ARG A 251 -6.59 -34.67 -3.63
C ARG A 251 -6.15 -35.43 -2.37
N SER A 252 -6.74 -36.58 -2.07
CA SER A 252 -6.31 -37.43 -0.94
C SER A 252 -4.92 -38.05 -1.16
N LEU A 253 -4.43 -38.02 -2.40
CA LEU A 253 -3.08 -38.43 -2.79
C LEU A 253 -1.98 -37.43 -2.37
N LEU A 254 -2.34 -36.31 -1.76
CA LEU A 254 -1.37 -35.35 -1.22
C LEU A 254 -0.93 -35.75 0.19
N HIS A 255 0.35 -35.53 0.47
CA HIS A 255 1.03 -35.91 1.70
C HIS A 255 1.50 -34.68 2.50
N PRO A 256 1.48 -34.76 3.84
CA PRO A 256 1.93 -33.66 4.70
C PRO A 256 3.45 -33.47 4.62
N ALA A 257 3.92 -32.24 4.84
CA ALA A 257 5.35 -31.96 4.86
C ALA A 257 6.00 -32.33 6.21
N ASN A 258 6.71 -33.47 6.24
CA ASN A 258 7.43 -33.96 7.43
C ASN A 258 8.95 -33.86 7.28
N PRO A 259 9.56 -32.66 7.40
CA PRO A 259 11.01 -32.51 7.28
C PRO A 259 11.76 -33.12 8.48
N LEU A 260 12.95 -33.65 8.21
CA LEU A 260 13.87 -34.16 9.22
C LEU A 260 14.69 -33.03 9.87
N GLY A 261 15.18 -33.25 11.09
CA GLY A 261 16.25 -32.42 11.66
C GLY A 261 17.56 -32.61 10.89
N ASP A 262 18.47 -31.62 10.82
CA ASP A 262 19.67 -31.83 9.95
C ASP A 262 20.61 -32.91 10.49
N LEU A 263 20.63 -33.19 11.80
CA LEU A 263 21.37 -34.35 12.34
C LEU A 263 20.77 -35.67 11.87
N GLU A 264 19.44 -35.77 11.83
CA GLU A 264 18.74 -36.97 11.36
C GLU A 264 18.99 -37.19 9.86
N LEU A 265 18.95 -36.10 9.07
CA LEU A 265 19.25 -36.15 7.65
C LEU A 265 20.71 -36.54 7.38
N GLU A 266 21.67 -35.97 8.11
CA GLU A 266 23.09 -36.34 8.02
C GLU A 266 23.32 -37.80 8.42
N ALA A 267 22.67 -38.27 9.49
CA ALA A 267 22.76 -39.66 9.89
C ALA A 267 22.19 -40.60 8.83
N LEU A 268 21.06 -40.23 8.22
CA LEU A 268 20.38 -41.01 7.20
C LEU A 268 21.18 -41.09 5.89
N VAL A 269 21.75 -39.97 5.45
CA VAL A 269 22.36 -39.87 4.10
C VAL A 269 23.89 -40.06 4.14
N LEU A 270 24.55 -39.62 5.21
CA LEU A 270 26.02 -39.64 5.35
C LEU A 270 26.51 -40.60 6.45
N GLY A 271 25.62 -41.19 7.26
CA GLY A 271 25.99 -42.06 8.37
C GLY A 271 26.61 -41.34 9.58
N ARG A 272 26.55 -39.99 9.63
CA ARG A 272 27.13 -39.19 10.71
C ARG A 272 26.12 -38.95 11.83
N ARG A 273 26.45 -39.32 13.07
CA ARG A 273 25.56 -39.16 14.23
C ARG A 273 25.89 -37.97 15.15
N GLU A 274 26.99 -37.27 14.88
CA GLU A 274 27.45 -36.12 15.67
C GLU A 274 27.90 -34.99 14.75
N ARG A 275 27.54 -33.75 15.09
CA ARG A 275 28.05 -32.54 14.41
C ARG A 275 29.36 -32.09 15.05
N VAL A 276 30.38 -31.90 14.23
CA VAL A 276 31.57 -31.16 14.63
C VAL A 276 31.25 -29.66 14.51
N CYS A 277 30.86 -29.04 15.62
CA CYS A 277 30.67 -27.60 15.69
C CYS A 277 32.04 -26.92 15.91
N MET A 278 32.57 -26.23 14.90
CA MET A 278 33.73 -25.37 15.12
C MET A 278 33.29 -24.17 15.95
N LYS A 279 33.95 -23.96 17.09
CA LYS A 279 33.78 -22.71 17.84
C LYS A 279 34.40 -21.57 17.03
N PRO A 280 33.85 -20.34 17.11
CA PRO A 280 34.52 -19.16 16.54
C PRO A 280 35.95 -19.08 17.07
N PHE A 281 36.88 -18.54 16.27
CA PHE A 281 38.23 -18.21 16.75
C PHE A 281 38.11 -17.31 17.98
N THR A 282 38.34 -17.87 19.17
CA THR A 282 38.49 -17.07 20.39
C THR A 282 39.85 -16.40 20.31
N THR A 283 39.89 -15.07 20.25
CA THR A 283 41.10 -14.34 20.66
C THR A 283 41.34 -14.69 22.13
N ALA A 284 42.52 -15.23 22.44
CA ALA A 284 42.85 -15.66 23.79
C ALA A 284 42.68 -14.50 24.78
N PRO A 285 42.13 -14.72 25.99
CA PRO A 285 42.22 -13.73 27.05
C PRO A 285 43.67 -13.63 27.49
N ALA A 286 44.16 -12.39 27.65
CA ALA A 286 45.42 -12.13 28.30
C ALA A 286 45.44 -12.81 29.68
N THR A 287 46.49 -13.58 29.93
CA THR A 287 46.77 -14.21 31.22
C THR A 287 47.04 -13.14 32.28
N ASP A 288 46.17 -13.06 33.28
CA ASP A 288 46.47 -12.42 34.57
C ASP A 288 47.28 -13.39 35.43
N GLU A 289 48.58 -13.14 35.59
CA GLU A 289 49.31 -13.52 36.79
C GLU A 289 49.94 -12.27 37.42
N LYS A 290 49.52 -12.01 38.66
CA LYS A 290 50.04 -10.95 39.52
C LYS A 290 51.41 -11.34 40.09
N THR A 291 52.41 -10.50 39.86
CA THR A 291 53.49 -10.23 40.84
C THR A 291 53.80 -8.74 40.82
N GLY A 292 53.79 -8.12 42.00
CA GLY A 292 53.79 -6.67 42.15
C GLY A 292 55.16 -6.01 42.27
N THR A 293 55.04 -4.71 42.62
CA THR A 293 56.03 -3.82 43.27
C THR A 293 56.93 -2.97 42.35
N GLU A 294 56.51 -1.72 42.22
CA GLU A 294 57.26 -0.45 42.27
C GLU A 294 58.40 -0.09 41.29
N LEU A 295 58.25 1.17 40.83
CA LEU A 295 59.23 2.23 40.56
C LEU A 295 60.30 2.08 39.45
N CYS A 296 60.04 2.86 38.40
CA CYS A 296 60.86 3.98 37.90
C CYS A 296 62.17 3.72 37.13
N SER A 297 62.24 4.44 36.00
CA SER A 297 63.43 4.99 35.30
C SER A 297 64.30 4.04 34.48
N LEU A 298 64.31 4.23 33.15
CA LEU A 298 65.43 4.89 32.45
C LEU A 298 65.13 5.09 30.95
N CYS A 299 65.61 6.23 30.46
CA CYS A 299 65.34 6.90 29.19
C CYS A 299 66.02 6.25 27.96
N GLN A 300 65.49 6.55 26.76
CA GLN A 300 66.17 7.23 25.62
C GLN A 300 65.36 6.93 24.32
N GLU A 301 64.63 7.87 23.71
CA GLU A 301 64.98 9.07 22.91
C GLU A 301 64.77 8.86 21.38
N LYS A 302 64.10 9.86 20.79
CA LYS A 302 64.06 10.34 19.38
C LYS A 302 62.95 9.88 18.41
N GLY A 303 62.18 10.88 17.96
CA GLY A 303 61.02 10.85 17.03
C GLY A 303 61.38 10.82 15.54
N PRO A 304 60.57 11.39 14.59
CA PRO A 304 59.52 12.41 14.76
C PRO A 304 58.16 12.11 14.10
N SER A 305 57.21 12.97 14.47
CA SER A 305 55.87 13.22 13.94
C SER A 305 55.85 13.77 12.51
N ALA A 306 54.85 13.36 11.71
CA ALA A 306 54.38 14.12 10.55
C ALA A 306 52.86 13.97 10.39
N GLU A 307 52.19 15.12 10.35
CA GLU A 307 50.77 15.34 10.05
C GLU A 307 50.45 15.00 8.58
N ILE A 308 49.23 14.53 8.30
CA ILE A 308 48.73 14.36 6.92
C ILE A 308 47.51 15.28 6.73
N PRO A 309 47.52 16.18 5.73
CA PRO A 309 46.45 17.13 5.46
C PRO A 309 45.35 16.58 4.54
N SER A 310 44.19 17.22 4.67
CA SER A 310 43.00 17.11 3.81
C SER A 310 43.19 17.87 2.48
N GLU A 311 42.99 17.21 1.34
CA GLU A 311 42.63 17.87 0.08
C GLU A 311 42.11 16.83 -0.95
N ILE A 312 40.94 17.11 -1.52
CA ILE A 312 40.28 16.35 -2.60
C ILE A 312 40.68 17.01 -3.92
N PRO A 313 41.21 16.29 -4.94
CA PRO A 313 41.56 16.93 -6.21
C PRO A 313 40.37 17.04 -7.16
N GLU A 314 40.15 18.24 -7.66
CA GLU A 314 39.37 18.53 -8.87
C GLU A 314 40.04 17.92 -10.12
N THR A 315 39.25 17.27 -10.99
CA THR A 315 39.69 16.90 -12.34
C THR A 315 38.86 17.60 -13.41
N LYS A 316 39.60 18.14 -14.38
CA LYS A 316 39.28 19.15 -15.38
C LYS A 316 38.27 18.73 -16.46
N SER A 317 37.61 19.75 -17.00
CA SER A 317 36.79 19.75 -18.21
C SER A 317 37.59 19.44 -19.48
N ALA A 318 36.99 18.67 -20.39
CA ALA A 318 37.44 18.52 -21.76
C ALA A 318 36.25 18.33 -22.73
N GLY A 319 36.08 19.30 -23.63
CA GLY A 319 35.64 19.12 -25.02
C GLY A 319 34.19 18.73 -25.31
N THR A 320 33.39 19.72 -25.70
CA THR A 320 32.13 19.59 -26.45
C THR A 320 32.36 19.04 -27.87
N PRO A 321 31.56 18.06 -28.33
CA PRO A 321 31.21 17.88 -29.73
C PRO A 321 29.80 18.42 -30.02
N GLU A 322 29.65 19.02 -31.20
CA GLU A 322 28.47 19.73 -31.71
C GLU A 322 27.15 18.92 -31.66
N GLU A 323 26.08 19.61 -31.26
CA GLU A 323 24.71 19.11 -31.22
C GLU A 323 24.13 18.90 -32.63
N VAL A 324 23.66 17.69 -32.91
CA VAL A 324 22.69 17.41 -33.98
C VAL A 324 21.30 17.43 -33.33
N PRO A 325 20.32 18.18 -33.85
CA PRO A 325 19.03 18.38 -33.18
C PRO A 325 18.22 17.09 -33.23
N THR A 326 18.19 16.36 -32.11
CA THR A 326 17.26 15.25 -31.91
C THR A 326 16.04 15.78 -31.16
N GLN A 327 14.88 15.57 -31.78
CA GLN A 327 13.57 15.93 -31.26
C GLN A 327 13.42 15.41 -29.83
N SER A 328 12.99 16.29 -28.93
CA SER A 328 12.74 15.96 -27.53
C SER A 328 11.77 14.76 -27.44
N PRO A 329 12.09 13.72 -26.67
CA PRO A 329 11.14 12.66 -26.41
C PRO A 329 9.99 13.26 -25.62
N THR A 330 8.78 13.07 -26.12
CA THR A 330 7.52 13.35 -25.42
C THR A 330 7.63 12.76 -24.00
N PRO A 331 7.27 13.49 -22.93
CA PRO A 331 7.35 12.93 -21.59
C PRO A 331 6.49 11.67 -21.54
N LEU A 332 7.11 10.54 -21.18
CA LEU A 332 6.39 9.37 -20.70
C LEU A 332 5.36 9.84 -19.65
N PRO A 333 4.12 9.32 -19.63
CA PRO A 333 3.18 9.68 -18.58
C PRO A 333 3.81 9.24 -17.26
N SER A 334 4.33 10.22 -16.52
CA SER A 334 4.79 10.02 -15.16
C SER A 334 3.59 9.50 -14.39
N ARG A 335 3.71 8.29 -13.81
CA ARG A 335 2.80 7.90 -12.74
C ARG A 335 2.71 9.10 -11.79
N PRO A 336 1.50 9.60 -11.47
CA PRO A 336 1.38 10.72 -10.55
C PRO A 336 2.16 10.37 -9.27
N PRO A 337 2.90 11.33 -8.69
CA PRO A 337 3.65 11.07 -7.47
C PRO A 337 2.70 10.49 -6.42
N LEU A 338 3.07 9.36 -5.81
CA LEU A 338 2.32 8.82 -4.68
C LEU A 338 2.42 9.83 -3.55
N TYR A 339 1.30 10.49 -3.21
CA TYR A 339 1.22 11.38 -2.06
C TYR A 339 1.13 10.52 -0.79
N GLY A 340 2.28 10.05 -0.29
CA GLY A 340 2.38 9.15 0.87
C GLY A 340 2.24 7.66 0.53
N CYS A 341 1.89 6.84 1.52
CA CYS A 341 1.77 5.38 1.37
C CYS A 341 0.55 4.81 2.09
N ALA A 342 0.08 3.63 1.66
CA ALA A 342 -1.11 3.01 2.21
C ALA A 342 -1.00 2.65 3.69
N PHE A 343 0.20 2.34 4.19
CA PHE A 343 0.45 2.14 5.63
C PHE A 343 0.05 3.37 6.45
N SER A 344 0.49 4.57 6.03
CA SER A 344 0.21 5.82 6.75
C SER A 344 -1.29 6.16 6.71
N GLY A 345 -1.94 5.95 5.56
CA GLY A 345 -3.38 6.15 5.41
C GLY A 345 -4.21 5.19 6.28
N ALA A 346 -3.85 3.91 6.29
CA ALA A 346 -4.52 2.91 7.12
C ALA A 346 -4.32 3.17 8.61
N ALA A 347 -3.10 3.51 9.04
CA ALA A 347 -2.83 3.86 10.43
C ALA A 347 -3.63 5.10 10.85
N THR A 348 -3.76 6.09 9.97
CA THR A 348 -4.61 7.28 10.20
C THR A 348 -6.07 6.90 10.40
N ALA A 349 -6.60 5.98 9.59
CA ALA A 349 -7.97 5.52 9.70
C ALA A 349 -8.23 4.74 11.00
N THR A 350 -7.37 3.78 11.35
CA THR A 350 -7.61 2.91 12.51
C THR A 350 -7.32 3.58 13.84
N PHE A 351 -6.36 4.51 13.88
CA PHE A 351 -6.02 5.28 15.08
C PHE A 351 -7.17 6.16 15.58
N GLN A 352 -8.11 6.50 14.70
CA GLN A 352 -9.25 7.35 15.03
C GLN A 352 -10.33 6.68 15.90
N VAL A 353 -10.24 5.36 16.12
CA VAL A 353 -11.12 4.64 17.04
C VAL A 353 -10.55 4.70 18.46
N SER A 354 -11.18 5.50 19.30
CA SER A 354 -10.63 5.96 20.60
C SER A 354 -10.36 4.86 21.63
N ASP A 355 -11.12 3.76 21.60
CA ASP A 355 -11.02 2.61 22.50
C ASP A 355 -10.41 1.37 21.81
N ALA A 356 -9.73 1.55 20.67
CA ALA A 356 -8.99 0.51 19.98
C ALA A 356 -7.49 0.82 19.91
N ALA A 357 -6.66 -0.22 19.95
CA ALA A 357 -5.24 -0.09 19.65
C ALA A 357 -4.97 -0.32 18.17
N THR A 358 -3.94 0.32 17.64
CA THR A 358 -3.38 0.08 16.31
C THR A 358 -1.92 -0.35 16.46
N VAL A 359 -1.65 -1.61 16.14
CA VAL A 359 -0.31 -2.17 16.08
C VAL A 359 0.31 -1.85 14.71
N LEU A 360 1.45 -1.17 14.73
CA LEU A 360 2.20 -0.79 13.54
C LEU A 360 3.32 -1.82 13.29
N HIS A 361 3.09 -2.73 12.37
CA HIS A 361 4.03 -3.81 12.06
C HIS A 361 5.08 -3.36 11.04
N GLY A 362 6.27 -3.01 11.54
CA GLY A 362 7.32 -2.46 10.69
C GLY A 362 8.56 -1.99 11.41
N PRO A 363 9.59 -1.56 10.65
CA PRO A 363 10.78 -0.94 11.22
C PRO A 363 10.45 0.39 11.86
N ARG A 364 11.30 0.75 12.84
CA ARG A 364 11.14 1.96 13.65
C ARG A 364 11.03 3.25 12.85
N SER A 365 11.67 3.36 11.68
CA SER A 365 11.64 4.57 10.86
C SER A 365 10.23 4.94 10.39
N CYS A 366 9.53 4.01 9.76
CA CYS A 366 8.17 4.22 9.24
C CYS A 366 7.17 4.38 10.39
N THR A 367 7.28 3.52 11.40
CA THR A 367 6.35 3.55 12.53
C THR A 367 6.48 4.85 13.33
N HIS A 368 7.71 5.35 13.54
CA HIS A 368 7.96 6.60 14.26
C HIS A 368 7.46 7.82 13.49
N ILE A 369 7.75 7.94 12.19
CA ILE A 369 7.29 9.09 11.37
C ILE A 369 5.75 9.16 11.36
N THR A 370 5.07 8.03 11.15
CA THR A 370 3.61 8.00 11.16
C THR A 370 3.06 8.27 12.56
N ALA A 371 3.63 7.68 13.61
CA ALA A 371 3.20 7.93 14.98
C ALA A 371 3.39 9.40 15.39
N ASP A 372 4.50 10.03 15.01
CA ASP A 372 4.78 11.44 15.30
C ASP A 372 3.84 12.38 14.54
N ALA A 373 3.57 12.09 13.26
CA ALA A 373 2.59 12.84 12.47
C ALA A 373 1.18 12.77 13.07
N LEU A 374 0.76 11.58 13.51
CA LEU A 374 -0.52 11.37 14.19
C LEU A 374 -0.54 11.99 15.59
N ALA A 375 0.58 11.96 16.33
CA ALA A 375 0.74 12.64 17.60
C ALA A 375 0.51 14.15 17.46
N CYS A 376 1.19 14.77 16.50
CA CYS A 376 1.05 16.19 16.22
C CYS A 376 -0.39 16.58 15.88
N SER A 377 -1.11 15.72 15.16
CA SER A 377 -2.53 15.91 14.87
C SER A 377 -3.42 15.75 16.12
N PHE A 378 -3.21 14.68 16.89
CA PHE A 378 -3.97 14.36 18.10
C PHE A 378 -3.82 15.44 19.19
N LEU A 379 -2.57 15.87 19.44
CA LEU A 379 -2.25 16.86 20.47
C LEU A 379 -2.79 18.26 20.12
N ARG A 380 -2.77 18.63 18.84
CA ARG A 380 -3.33 19.91 18.38
C ARG A 380 -4.86 19.97 18.45
N GLY A 381 -5.55 18.82 18.33
CA GLY A 381 -7.01 18.75 18.48
C GLY A 381 -7.50 18.77 19.94
N GLY A 382 -6.67 18.33 20.90
CA GLY A 382 -7.04 18.22 22.32
C GLY A 382 -6.56 19.35 23.24
N GLY A 383 -5.84 20.35 22.73
CA GLY A 383 -5.29 21.43 23.56
C GLY A 383 -4.16 20.99 24.51
N ILE A 384 -3.54 19.83 24.26
CA ILE A 384 -2.44 19.29 25.07
C ILE A 384 -1.12 19.79 24.49
N ASN A 385 -0.29 20.43 25.31
CA ASN A 385 1.04 20.89 24.89
C ASN A 385 1.90 19.71 24.43
N ALA A 386 2.49 19.83 23.25
CA ALA A 386 3.29 18.79 22.59
C ALA A 386 4.51 18.29 23.41
N GLY A 387 4.89 18.99 24.48
CA GLY A 387 6.04 18.66 25.33
C GLY A 387 5.83 17.55 26.37
N GLU A 388 4.59 17.12 26.67
CA GLU A 388 4.32 16.17 27.77
C GLU A 388 3.99 14.74 27.32
N VAL A 389 3.66 14.51 26.04
CA VAL A 389 3.25 13.19 25.54
C VAL A 389 4.42 12.50 24.85
N LYS A 390 5.08 11.57 25.55
CA LYS A 390 6.19 10.76 25.01
C LYS A 390 5.75 9.69 24.00
N GLN A 391 4.49 9.26 24.04
CA GLN A 391 3.92 8.26 23.14
C GLN A 391 2.40 8.46 23.04
N VAL A 392 1.85 8.39 21.83
CA VAL A 392 0.40 8.51 21.61
C VAL A 392 -0.29 7.22 22.12
N PRO A 393 -1.24 7.31 23.07
CA PRO A 393 -1.98 6.14 23.53
C PRO A 393 -2.64 5.41 22.35
N GLY A 394 -2.54 4.08 22.33
CA GLY A 394 -3.15 3.25 21.29
C GLY A 394 -2.33 3.02 20.02
N LEU A 395 -1.20 3.72 19.80
CA LEU A 395 -0.27 3.40 18.69
C LEU A 395 0.93 2.57 19.17
N LEU A 396 0.99 1.31 18.72
CA LEU A 396 1.88 0.29 19.25
C LEU A 396 2.81 -0.26 18.16
N PRO A 397 4.03 0.28 17.98
CA PRO A 397 4.94 -0.23 16.97
C PRO A 397 5.56 -1.57 17.37
N THR A 398 5.81 -2.44 16.39
CA THR A 398 6.61 -3.66 16.59
C THR A 398 8.10 -3.38 16.59
N ASP A 399 8.53 -2.24 16.05
CA ASP A 399 9.93 -1.82 15.88
C ASP A 399 10.81 -2.96 15.35
N MET A 400 10.52 -3.41 14.12
CA MET A 400 11.30 -4.46 13.46
C MET A 400 12.76 -4.03 13.34
N GLU A 401 13.64 -4.94 13.74
CA GLU A 401 15.09 -4.83 13.65
C GLU A 401 15.60 -5.68 12.48
N GLU A 402 16.91 -5.65 12.24
CA GLU A 402 17.53 -6.41 11.16
C GLU A 402 17.23 -7.92 11.27
N GLU A 403 17.25 -8.46 12.49
CA GLU A 403 16.92 -9.87 12.76
C GLU A 403 15.49 -10.22 12.33
N ASP A 404 14.52 -9.33 12.60
CA ASP A 404 13.13 -9.53 12.20
C ASP A 404 12.96 -9.49 10.68
N VAL A 405 13.76 -8.68 9.98
CA VAL A 405 13.77 -8.62 8.51
C VAL A 405 14.43 -9.86 7.91
N ILE A 406 15.45 -10.42 8.57
CA ILE A 406 16.16 -11.62 8.09
C ILE A 406 15.35 -12.89 8.35
N PHE A 407 14.77 -13.03 9.54
CA PHE A 407 14.15 -14.28 10.01
C PHE A 407 12.62 -14.26 10.06
N GLY A 408 11.99 -13.10 9.85
CA GLY A 408 10.54 -12.92 9.92
C GLY A 408 10.11 -12.16 11.18
N GLY A 409 9.09 -11.31 11.05
CA GLY A 409 8.62 -10.44 12.13
C GLY A 409 7.39 -10.96 12.89
N ILE A 410 6.85 -12.13 12.50
CA ILE A 410 5.58 -12.66 13.01
C ILE A 410 5.57 -12.91 14.52
N GLU A 411 6.63 -13.48 15.10
CA GLU A 411 6.65 -13.74 16.55
C GLU A 411 6.65 -12.42 17.35
N LYS A 412 7.38 -11.41 16.84
CA LYS A 412 7.40 -10.07 17.43
C LYS A 412 6.05 -9.38 17.30
N LEU A 413 5.37 -9.58 16.18
CA LEU A 413 4.01 -9.10 15.97
C LEU A 413 3.02 -9.75 16.95
N GLU A 414 3.00 -11.08 17.06
CA GLU A 414 2.11 -11.79 18.00
C GLU A 414 2.30 -11.28 19.42
N ARG A 415 3.55 -11.24 19.90
CA ARG A 415 3.87 -10.72 21.22
C ARG A 415 3.37 -9.29 21.43
N LYS A 416 3.49 -8.41 20.43
CA LYS A 416 3.00 -7.03 20.51
C LYS A 416 1.48 -6.93 20.60
N ILE A 417 0.76 -7.80 19.87
CA ILE A 417 -0.71 -7.88 19.97
C ILE A 417 -1.11 -8.41 21.34
N GLU A 418 -0.45 -9.46 21.85
CA GLU A 418 -0.72 -10.03 23.17
C GLU A 418 -0.44 -9.02 24.30
N GLU A 419 0.61 -8.21 24.19
CA GLU A 419 0.89 -7.09 25.09
C GLU A 419 -0.25 -6.06 25.08
N ALA A 420 -0.78 -5.71 23.90
CA ALA A 420 -1.91 -4.80 23.78
C ALA A 420 -3.17 -5.37 24.47
N LEU A 421 -3.52 -6.62 24.18
CA LEU A 421 -4.69 -7.27 24.78
C LEU A 421 -4.55 -7.40 26.31
N SER A 422 -3.36 -7.73 26.79
CA SER A 422 -3.06 -7.82 28.22
C SER A 422 -3.11 -6.46 28.92
N ALA A 423 -2.84 -5.36 28.20
CA ALA A 423 -3.00 -4.00 28.70
C ALA A 423 -4.47 -3.54 28.76
N GLY A 424 -5.43 -4.36 28.32
CA GLY A 424 -6.87 -4.11 28.42
C GLY A 424 -7.55 -3.67 27.12
N TRP A 425 -6.82 -3.58 26.01
CA TRP A 425 -7.42 -3.29 24.71
C TRP A 425 -8.27 -4.48 24.26
N GLN A 426 -9.55 -4.24 23.90
CA GLN A 426 -10.44 -5.30 23.39
C GLN A 426 -10.47 -5.38 21.87
N THR A 427 -10.16 -4.28 21.19
CA THR A 427 -10.08 -4.20 19.73
C THR A 427 -8.68 -3.76 19.33
N VAL A 428 -8.02 -4.53 18.46
CA VAL A 428 -6.66 -4.27 17.99
C VAL A 428 -6.62 -4.34 16.48
N PHE A 429 -6.30 -3.24 15.82
CA PHE A 429 -5.99 -3.21 14.39
C PHE A 429 -4.50 -3.51 14.17
N VAL A 430 -4.17 -4.20 13.08
CA VAL A 430 -2.78 -4.48 12.69
C VAL A 430 -2.53 -3.91 11.30
N VAL A 431 -1.57 -3.00 11.19
CA VAL A 431 -1.23 -2.30 9.95
C VAL A 431 0.24 -2.53 9.61
N SER A 432 0.52 -3.06 8.43
CA SER A 432 1.87 -3.48 8.04
C SER A 432 2.56 -2.50 7.09
N THR A 433 3.85 -2.32 7.33
CA THR A 433 4.76 -1.57 6.44
C THR A 433 5.29 -2.46 5.31
N CYS A 434 6.04 -1.88 4.37
CA CYS A 434 6.58 -2.63 3.22
C CYS A 434 7.42 -3.86 3.61
N PRO A 435 8.31 -3.81 4.62
CA PRO A 435 9.15 -4.96 4.97
C PRO A 435 8.38 -6.22 5.32
N GLY A 436 7.29 -6.14 6.11
CA GLY A 436 6.46 -7.31 6.44
C GLY A 436 5.92 -8.01 5.19
N GLY A 437 5.42 -7.24 4.21
CA GLY A 437 4.99 -7.76 2.92
C GLY A 437 6.12 -8.38 2.09
N ILE A 438 7.28 -7.71 2.03
CA ILE A 438 8.46 -8.16 1.26
C ILE A 438 9.02 -9.48 1.79
N ILE A 439 9.11 -9.63 3.12
CA ILE A 439 9.65 -10.85 3.74
C ILE A 439 8.61 -11.98 3.79
N GLY A 440 7.34 -11.65 3.54
CA GLY A 440 6.25 -12.62 3.43
C GLY A 440 5.62 -13.00 4.77
N ASP A 441 5.58 -12.06 5.71
CA ASP A 441 4.93 -12.23 7.01
C ASP A 441 3.42 -12.46 6.83
N ASP A 442 2.92 -13.61 7.27
CA ASP A 442 1.48 -13.94 7.25
C ASP A 442 0.75 -13.35 8.46
N VAL A 443 0.45 -12.05 8.35
CA VAL A 443 -0.23 -11.25 9.38
C VAL A 443 -1.65 -11.76 9.67
N LYS A 444 -2.36 -12.26 8.67
CA LYS A 444 -3.73 -12.80 8.85
C LYS A 444 -3.71 -14.07 9.71
N ARG A 445 -2.74 -14.96 9.47
CA ARG A 445 -2.58 -16.15 10.29
C ARG A 445 -2.13 -15.82 11.70
N ALA A 446 -1.21 -14.86 11.87
CA ALA A 446 -0.75 -14.41 13.17
C ALA A 446 -1.89 -13.82 14.02
N THR A 447 -2.69 -12.92 13.45
CA THR A 447 -3.86 -12.33 14.13
C THR A 447 -4.88 -13.39 14.56
N SER A 448 -5.18 -14.37 13.69
CA SER A 448 -6.07 -15.50 14.01
C SER A 448 -5.55 -16.38 15.16
N ARG A 449 -4.23 -16.61 15.22
CA ARG A 449 -3.60 -17.38 16.31
C ARG A 449 -3.67 -16.65 17.65
N VAL A 450 -3.56 -15.32 17.65
CA VAL A 450 -3.68 -14.54 18.89
C VAL A 450 -5.14 -14.46 19.35
N GLU A 451 -6.08 -14.24 18.42
CA GLU A 451 -7.51 -14.16 18.74
C GLU A 451 -8.05 -15.47 19.37
N THR A 452 -7.54 -16.63 18.94
CA THR A 452 -7.86 -17.92 19.57
C THR A 452 -7.33 -18.08 21.00
N ARG A 453 -6.25 -17.37 21.37
CA ARG A 453 -5.69 -17.34 22.73
C ARG A 453 -6.42 -16.34 23.64
N PHE A 454 -7.09 -15.33 23.08
CA PHE A 454 -7.80 -14.27 23.81
C PHE A 454 -9.28 -14.20 23.41
N PRO A 455 -10.14 -15.07 23.96
CA PRO A 455 -11.56 -15.09 23.63
C PRO A 455 -12.26 -13.77 23.95
N GLY A 456 -12.96 -13.20 22.96
CA GLY A 456 -13.70 -11.94 23.10
C GLY A 456 -12.93 -10.68 22.67
N ALA A 457 -11.62 -10.79 22.43
CA ALA A 457 -10.87 -9.77 21.71
C ALA A 457 -11.21 -9.81 20.21
N ARG A 458 -11.10 -8.66 19.53
CA ARG A 458 -11.15 -8.56 18.07
C ARG A 458 -9.81 -8.09 17.54
N VAL A 459 -9.12 -8.93 16.78
CA VAL A 459 -7.83 -8.58 16.16
C VAL A 459 -8.01 -8.48 14.65
N ILE A 460 -7.92 -7.26 14.10
CA ILE A 460 -8.33 -6.95 12.74
C ILE A 460 -7.11 -6.59 11.89
N PRO A 461 -6.61 -7.49 11.02
CA PRO A 461 -5.55 -7.17 10.08
C PRO A 461 -6.08 -6.25 8.97
N VAL A 462 -5.39 -5.12 8.73
CA VAL A 462 -5.68 -4.23 7.61
C VAL A 462 -4.89 -4.71 6.39
N PRO A 463 -5.53 -4.91 5.21
CA PRO A 463 -4.90 -5.49 4.03
C PRO A 463 -4.01 -4.47 3.29
N VAL A 464 -3.01 -3.93 3.98
CA VAL A 464 -2.06 -2.94 3.44
C VAL A 464 -0.62 -3.32 3.78
N GLU A 465 0.29 -3.07 2.84
CA GLU A 465 1.72 -3.35 2.93
C GLU A 465 2.53 -2.13 2.43
N GLY A 466 2.39 -1.00 3.12
CA GLY A 466 3.08 0.25 2.76
C GLY A 466 2.85 0.69 1.31
N VAL A 467 3.91 0.99 0.56
CA VAL A 467 3.80 1.43 -0.85
C VAL A 467 3.46 0.29 -1.81
N LEU A 468 3.47 -0.97 -1.36
CA LEU A 468 3.11 -2.11 -2.21
C LEU A 468 1.62 -2.11 -2.56
N THR A 469 0.79 -1.67 -1.62
CA THR A 469 -0.67 -1.65 -1.79
C THR A 469 -1.15 -0.39 -2.53
N GLY A 470 -0.53 0.76 -2.28
CA GLY A 470 -0.93 2.02 -2.90
C GLY A 470 -0.45 3.26 -2.15
N ASP A 471 -1.07 4.38 -2.49
CA ASP A 471 -0.86 5.68 -1.86
C ASP A 471 -1.63 5.80 -0.53
N PHE A 472 -1.56 7.00 0.06
CA PHE A 472 -2.26 7.33 1.30
C PHE A 472 -3.78 7.13 1.18
N SER A 473 -4.42 7.63 0.12
CA SER A 473 -5.88 7.54 -0.06
C SER A 473 -6.36 6.09 -0.16
N THR A 474 -5.60 5.23 -0.84
CA THR A 474 -5.86 3.79 -0.89
C THR A 474 -5.83 3.17 0.50
N GLY A 475 -4.80 3.48 1.28
CA GLY A 475 -4.67 3.00 2.65
C GLY A 475 -5.77 3.49 3.58
N LEU A 476 -6.13 4.77 3.45
CA LEU A 476 -7.20 5.40 4.23
C LEU A 476 -8.53 4.68 3.99
N LEU A 477 -8.88 4.44 2.73
CA LEU A 477 -10.11 3.72 2.37
C LEU A 477 -10.10 2.28 2.88
N GLU A 478 -9.01 1.54 2.75
CA GLU A 478 -8.92 0.17 3.28
C GLU A 478 -9.02 0.14 4.81
N GLY A 479 -8.42 1.11 5.49
CA GLY A 479 -8.60 1.31 6.93
C GLY A 479 -10.05 1.59 7.30
N TYR A 480 -10.74 2.50 6.59
CA TYR A 480 -12.15 2.80 6.82
C TYR A 480 -13.04 1.56 6.64
N LYS A 481 -12.78 0.74 5.63
CA LYS A 481 -13.49 -0.52 5.41
C LYS A 481 -13.32 -1.49 6.59
N ARG A 482 -12.11 -1.59 7.16
CA ARG A 482 -11.85 -2.44 8.33
C ARG A 482 -12.49 -1.89 9.59
N VAL A 483 -12.52 -0.57 9.78
CA VAL A 483 -13.26 0.02 10.90
C VAL A 483 -14.77 -0.22 10.75
N ALA A 484 -15.29 -0.15 9.52
CA ALA A 484 -16.69 -0.46 9.24
C ALA A 484 -17.06 -1.94 9.53
N ASP A 485 -16.09 -2.87 9.63
CA ASP A 485 -16.35 -4.24 10.10
C ASP A 485 -16.86 -4.28 11.57
N LEU A 486 -16.69 -3.19 12.32
CA LEU A 486 -17.21 -3.07 13.69
C LEU A 486 -18.71 -2.71 13.74
N ILE A 487 -19.31 -2.29 12.62
CA ILE A 487 -20.74 -1.98 12.54
C ILE A 487 -21.56 -3.26 12.70
N ASP A 488 -22.53 -3.25 13.61
CA ASP A 488 -23.44 -4.39 13.80
C ASP A 488 -24.57 -4.33 12.75
N PRO A 489 -24.63 -5.27 11.79
CA PRO A 489 -25.64 -5.27 10.75
C PRO A 489 -27.05 -5.56 11.28
N SER A 490 -27.19 -6.15 12.48
CA SER A 490 -28.48 -6.50 13.08
C SER A 490 -29.23 -5.32 13.68
N VAL A 491 -28.53 -4.21 13.95
CA VAL A 491 -29.12 -2.99 14.50
C VAL A 491 -30.06 -2.34 13.46
N THR A 492 -31.25 -1.94 13.94
CA THR A 492 -32.28 -1.27 13.15
C THR A 492 -32.29 0.24 13.41
N PRO A 493 -32.61 1.07 12.41
CA PRO A 493 -32.71 2.52 12.58
C PRO A 493 -33.77 2.95 13.61
N GLU A 494 -33.47 4.00 14.35
CA GLU A 494 -34.35 4.70 15.29
C GLU A 494 -34.56 6.15 14.80
N LYS A 495 -35.77 6.69 14.96
CA LYS A 495 -36.05 8.07 14.57
C LYS A 495 -35.32 9.07 15.46
N GLY A 496 -34.95 10.22 14.89
CA GLY A 496 -34.35 11.33 15.64
C GLY A 496 -32.82 11.23 15.79
N LEU A 497 -32.16 10.31 15.08
CA LEU A 497 -30.72 10.14 15.12
C LEU A 497 -30.09 10.24 13.73
N VAL A 498 -28.95 10.92 13.63
CA VAL A 498 -28.13 11.02 12.43
C VAL A 498 -26.70 10.53 12.67
N ASN A 499 -26.03 10.09 11.62
CA ASN A 499 -24.58 9.92 11.63
C ASN A 499 -23.90 10.97 10.76
N ILE A 500 -22.65 11.29 11.10
CA ILE A 500 -21.79 12.18 10.31
C ILE A 500 -20.61 11.36 9.79
N ILE A 501 -20.29 11.50 8.51
CA ILE A 501 -19.24 10.75 7.82
C ILE A 501 -18.36 11.71 7.01
N GLY A 502 -17.06 11.43 6.97
CA GLY A 502 -16.13 12.19 6.14
C GLY A 502 -15.64 13.49 6.77
N GLU A 503 -15.71 13.63 8.10
CA GLU A 503 -15.02 14.75 8.76
C GLU A 503 -13.52 14.63 8.50
N ARG A 504 -12.88 15.74 8.10
CA ARG A 504 -11.44 15.75 7.86
C ARG A 504 -10.73 15.57 9.20
N SER A 505 -9.83 14.60 9.29
CA SER A 505 -9.26 14.21 10.59
C SER A 505 -8.26 15.24 11.14
N PHE A 506 -7.82 16.19 10.32
CA PHE A 506 -6.61 17.00 10.52
C PHE A 506 -6.81 18.53 10.52
N SER A 507 -7.99 19.09 10.22
CA SER A 507 -8.16 20.53 10.44
C SER A 507 -8.31 20.81 11.95
N LEU A 508 -8.20 22.08 12.30
CA LEU A 508 -8.44 22.56 13.67
C LEU A 508 -9.88 23.05 13.84
N ARG A 509 -10.65 23.06 12.75
CA ARG A 509 -11.96 23.68 12.66
C ARG A 509 -13.11 22.69 12.68
N GLU A 510 -12.88 21.38 12.56
CA GLU A 510 -13.96 20.38 12.50
C GLU A 510 -14.81 20.37 13.75
N GLU A 511 -14.26 20.64 14.94
CA GLU A 511 -15.08 20.74 16.15
C GLU A 511 -16.03 21.94 16.11
N GLU A 512 -15.60 23.07 15.51
CA GLU A 512 -16.49 24.22 15.29
C GLU A 512 -17.53 23.91 14.22
N HIS A 513 -17.14 23.18 13.18
CA HIS A 513 -18.06 22.75 12.12
C HIS A 513 -19.13 21.82 12.68
N PHE A 514 -18.71 20.81 13.44
CA PHE A 514 -19.58 19.88 14.13
C PHE A 514 -20.56 20.60 15.04
N ARG A 515 -20.10 21.50 15.93
CA ARG A 515 -20.99 22.27 16.82
C ARG A 515 -22.02 23.09 16.06
N THR A 516 -21.62 23.68 14.94
CA THR A 516 -22.53 24.48 14.09
C THR A 516 -23.62 23.60 13.50
N ILE A 517 -23.25 22.46 12.92
CA ILE A 517 -24.20 21.54 12.30
C ILE A 517 -25.06 20.82 13.35
N GLU A 518 -24.47 20.36 14.45
CA GLU A 518 -25.18 19.78 15.59
C GLU A 518 -26.23 20.76 16.14
N GLY A 519 -25.89 22.05 16.25
CA GLY A 519 -26.84 23.09 16.66
C GLY A 519 -28.06 23.18 15.74
N LEU A 520 -27.85 23.12 14.41
CA LEU A 520 -28.94 23.16 13.43
C LEU A 520 -29.80 21.90 13.50
N ILE A 521 -29.18 20.72 13.56
CA ILE A 521 -29.88 19.42 13.61
C ILE A 521 -30.67 19.27 14.92
N LYS A 522 -30.11 19.75 16.04
CA LYS A 522 -30.78 19.74 17.34
C LYS A 522 -32.01 20.64 17.38
N LYS A 523 -32.01 21.78 16.68
CA LYS A 523 -33.20 22.63 16.52
C LYS A 523 -34.31 21.94 15.73
N LEU A 524 -33.98 20.99 14.87
CA LEU A 524 -34.93 20.09 14.18
C LEU A 524 -35.31 18.86 15.03
N GLY A 525 -34.85 18.75 16.28
CA GLY A 525 -35.19 17.65 17.17
C GLY A 525 -34.37 16.37 16.96
N TYR A 526 -33.28 16.42 16.19
CA TYR A 526 -32.40 15.28 15.94
C TYR A 526 -31.11 15.35 16.78
N GLY A 527 -30.57 14.19 17.14
CA GLY A 527 -29.27 14.03 17.79
C GLY A 527 -28.25 13.32 16.89
N VAL A 528 -26.97 13.43 17.22
CA VAL A 528 -25.90 12.73 16.52
C VAL A 528 -25.59 11.43 17.25
N ASN A 529 -25.72 10.29 16.56
CA ASN A 529 -25.43 8.96 17.10
C ASN A 529 -23.95 8.61 16.97
N CYS A 530 -23.37 8.78 15.79
CA CYS A 530 -21.96 8.50 15.54
C CYS A 530 -21.35 9.51 14.56
N ARG A 531 -20.18 10.03 14.93
CA ARG A 531 -19.26 10.74 14.04
C ARG A 531 -18.23 9.74 13.55
N PHE A 532 -18.45 9.15 12.37
CA PHE A 532 -17.62 8.07 11.85
C PHE A 532 -16.16 8.53 11.78
N LEU A 533 -15.32 7.90 12.61
CA LEU A 533 -13.89 8.16 12.75
C LEU A 533 -13.51 9.52 13.35
N LYS A 534 -14.43 10.30 13.91
CA LYS A 534 -14.06 11.50 14.69
C LYS A 534 -14.56 11.37 16.12
N GLY A 535 -13.69 10.92 17.02
CA GLY A 535 -14.06 10.62 18.40
C GLY A 535 -14.99 9.41 18.51
N ALA A 536 -14.98 8.52 17.52
CA ALA A 536 -15.75 7.28 17.56
C ALA A 536 -15.10 6.28 18.51
N ASP A 537 -15.94 5.51 19.17
CA ASP A 537 -15.57 4.33 19.96
C ASP A 537 -16.24 3.09 19.37
N THR A 538 -15.85 1.90 19.81
CA THR A 538 -16.41 0.65 19.30
C THR A 538 -17.92 0.54 19.55
N LEU A 539 -18.45 1.20 20.59
CA LEU A 539 -19.88 1.20 20.91
C LEU A 539 -20.71 2.01 19.90
N SER A 540 -20.30 3.25 19.62
CA SER A 540 -20.93 4.13 18.63
C SER A 540 -20.83 3.56 17.22
N LEU A 541 -19.73 2.88 16.89
CA LEU A 541 -19.60 2.13 15.64
C LEU A 541 -20.54 0.92 15.59
N ARG A 542 -20.68 0.15 16.66
CA ARG A 542 -21.64 -0.96 16.71
C ARG A 542 -23.08 -0.46 16.56
N SER A 543 -23.42 0.66 17.19
CA SER A 543 -24.74 1.29 17.08
C SER A 543 -24.89 2.18 15.84
N PHE A 544 -23.96 2.14 14.87
CA PHE A 544 -23.98 3.03 13.72
C PHE A 544 -25.32 2.99 12.96
N LYS A 545 -25.90 1.80 12.76
CA LYS A 545 -27.18 1.64 12.06
C LYS A 545 -28.41 2.18 12.82
N LYS A 546 -28.25 2.66 14.06
CA LYS A 546 -29.34 3.33 14.79
C LYS A 546 -29.76 4.65 14.16
N ALA A 547 -28.86 5.32 13.44
CA ALA A 547 -29.23 6.56 12.77
C ALA A 547 -30.20 6.31 11.62
N GLU A 548 -31.23 7.15 11.54
CA GLU A 548 -32.21 7.16 10.44
C GLU A 548 -31.55 7.62 9.13
N ILE A 549 -30.62 8.58 9.20
CA ILE A 549 -29.94 9.12 8.03
C ILE A 549 -28.44 9.34 8.28
N ASN A 550 -27.65 9.22 7.22
CA ASN A 550 -26.20 9.44 7.25
C ASN A 550 -25.84 10.70 6.46
N MET A 551 -25.04 11.59 7.02
CA MET A 551 -24.72 12.89 6.46
C MET A 551 -23.24 12.99 6.13
N LEU A 552 -22.91 13.57 4.98
CA LEU A 552 -21.53 13.80 4.59
C LEU A 552 -21.05 15.17 5.09
N ALA A 553 -19.85 15.21 5.66
CA ALA A 553 -19.22 16.47 6.02
C ALA A 553 -18.65 17.20 4.79
N CYS A 554 -18.14 16.46 3.80
CA CYS A 554 -17.58 17.02 2.57
C CYS A 554 -17.83 16.14 1.35
N ASP A 555 -17.72 16.74 0.16
CA ASP A 555 -17.96 16.11 -1.14
C ASP A 555 -16.65 15.91 -1.92
N ASP A 556 -15.75 15.09 -1.35
CA ASP A 556 -14.53 14.66 -2.02
C ASP A 556 -14.60 13.19 -2.48
N PRO A 557 -13.77 12.79 -3.47
CA PRO A 557 -13.77 11.43 -4.01
C PRO A 557 -13.61 10.35 -2.94
N GLU A 558 -12.78 10.57 -1.92
CA GLU A 558 -12.55 9.63 -0.82
C GLU A 558 -13.82 9.43 0.02
N THR A 559 -14.48 10.52 0.40
CA THR A 559 -15.72 10.49 1.18
C THR A 559 -16.87 9.88 0.38
N ARG A 560 -16.95 10.16 -0.92
CA ARG A 560 -17.94 9.54 -1.82
C ARG A 560 -17.66 8.05 -2.04
N ALA A 561 -16.40 7.63 -2.13
CA ALA A 561 -16.04 6.21 -2.18
C ALA A 561 -16.43 5.48 -0.90
N LEU A 562 -16.23 6.11 0.26
CA LEU A 562 -16.69 5.59 1.56
C LEU A 562 -18.22 5.51 1.62
N GLN A 563 -18.94 6.54 1.17
CA GLN A 563 -20.41 6.54 1.08
C GLN A 563 -20.90 5.35 0.26
N ALA A 564 -20.36 5.16 -0.95
CA ALA A 564 -20.75 4.08 -1.83
C ALA A 564 -20.54 2.71 -1.18
N TYR A 565 -19.39 2.52 -0.52
CA TYR A 565 -19.07 1.29 0.20
C TYR A 565 -20.04 1.01 1.36
N LEU A 566 -20.31 2.02 2.20
CA LEU A 566 -21.20 1.89 3.35
C LEU A 566 -22.65 1.64 2.93
N SER A 567 -23.11 2.31 1.87
CA SER A 567 -24.46 2.11 1.32
C SER A 567 -24.64 0.71 0.74
N ASP A 568 -23.71 0.26 -0.11
CA ASP A 568 -23.75 -1.08 -0.73
C ASP A 568 -23.72 -2.22 0.31
N ARG A 569 -22.84 -2.09 1.32
CA ARG A 569 -22.65 -3.15 2.32
C ARG A 569 -23.75 -3.22 3.37
N PHE A 570 -24.25 -2.08 3.83
CA PHE A 570 -25.15 -2.01 5.00
C PHE A 570 -26.56 -1.52 4.67
N GLY A 571 -26.85 -1.18 3.42
CA GLY A 571 -28.14 -0.64 2.99
C GLY A 571 -28.47 0.72 3.62
N LEU A 572 -27.44 1.55 3.82
CA LEU A 572 -27.58 2.83 4.51
C LEU A 572 -28.12 3.93 3.60
N GLU A 573 -29.06 4.71 4.13
CA GLU A 573 -29.57 5.91 3.49
C GLU A 573 -28.71 7.13 3.82
N PHE A 574 -28.44 7.95 2.81
CA PHE A 574 -27.62 9.15 2.92
C PHE A 574 -28.42 10.40 2.57
N PHE A 575 -28.16 11.48 3.31
CA PHE A 575 -28.60 12.81 2.92
C PHE A 575 -27.80 13.30 1.71
N GLU A 576 -28.48 13.96 0.78
CA GLU A 576 -27.96 14.25 -0.55
C GLU A 576 -26.89 15.35 -0.53
N LEU A 577 -27.00 16.30 0.40
CA LEU A 577 -26.14 17.48 0.49
C LEU A 577 -25.08 17.32 1.59
N PRO A 578 -23.80 17.67 1.32
CA PRO A 578 -22.76 17.74 2.34
C PRO A 578 -23.00 18.95 3.28
N PHE A 579 -22.14 19.16 4.28
CA PHE A 579 -22.25 20.35 5.13
C PHE A 579 -22.20 21.64 4.30
N PRO A 580 -23.14 22.59 4.55
CA PRO A 580 -23.27 23.76 3.72
C PRO A 580 -22.27 24.84 4.10
N VAL A 581 -21.86 25.66 3.13
CA VAL A 581 -21.01 26.82 3.37
C VAL A 581 -21.75 28.09 2.93
N GLY A 582 -21.96 29.01 3.86
CA GLY A 582 -22.57 30.32 3.58
C GLY A 582 -24.09 30.30 3.65
N PHE A 583 -24.67 31.51 3.62
CA PHE A 583 -26.08 31.73 3.94
C PHE A 583 -27.03 31.01 2.96
N ARG A 584 -26.80 31.16 1.66
CA ARG A 584 -27.65 30.58 0.61
C ARG A 584 -27.66 29.05 0.65
N GLU A 585 -26.48 28.43 0.68
CA GLU A 585 -26.35 26.98 0.75
C GLU A 585 -26.92 26.42 2.05
N SER A 586 -26.66 27.09 3.18
CA SER A 586 -27.22 26.68 4.47
C SER A 586 -28.74 26.76 4.49
N SER A 587 -29.32 27.76 3.83
CA SER A 587 -30.77 27.87 3.66
C SER A 587 -31.35 26.73 2.84
N LEU A 588 -30.70 26.36 1.72
CA LEU A 588 -31.11 25.23 0.88
C LEU A 588 -30.98 23.90 1.64
N TRP A 589 -29.89 23.75 2.38
CA TRP A 589 -29.59 22.58 3.18
C TRP A 589 -30.63 22.36 4.29
N VAL A 590 -30.99 23.41 5.05
CA VAL A 590 -32.03 23.31 6.09
C VAL A 590 -33.39 22.99 5.49
N LYS A 591 -33.75 23.59 4.35
CA LYS A 591 -35.02 23.27 3.65
C LYS A 591 -35.06 21.80 3.21
N ALA A 592 -34.00 21.33 2.57
CA ALA A 592 -33.89 19.94 2.11
C ALA A 592 -33.90 18.96 3.29
N LEU A 593 -33.17 19.27 4.36
CA LEU A 593 -33.11 18.43 5.55
C LEU A 593 -34.46 18.37 6.27
N THR A 594 -35.14 19.50 6.44
CA THR A 594 -36.48 19.57 7.06
C THR A 594 -37.48 18.78 6.23
N ALA A 595 -37.49 18.95 4.91
CA ALA A 595 -38.37 18.17 4.02
C ALA A 595 -38.11 16.66 4.09
N ARG A 596 -36.86 16.26 4.31
CA ARG A 596 -36.44 14.85 4.38
C ARG A 596 -36.73 14.19 5.71
N LEU A 597 -36.52 14.90 6.82
CA LEU A 597 -36.65 14.38 8.18
C LEU A 597 -38.05 14.60 8.78
N LEU A 598 -38.66 15.74 8.47
CA LEU A 598 -39.95 16.18 9.02
C LEU A 598 -40.89 16.60 7.87
N PRO A 599 -41.39 15.64 7.06
CA PRO A 599 -42.26 15.97 5.94
C PRO A 599 -43.51 16.73 6.39
N GLY A 600 -43.68 17.96 5.87
CA GLY A 600 -44.81 18.83 6.20
C GLY A 600 -44.55 19.86 7.31
N GLU A 601 -43.38 19.83 7.96
CA GLU A 601 -42.95 20.93 8.83
C GLU A 601 -42.38 22.10 8.03
N ASP A 602 -42.61 23.30 8.55
CA ASP A 602 -42.16 24.55 7.94
C ASP A 602 -40.78 24.95 8.48
N PRO A 603 -39.72 25.01 7.65
CA PRO A 603 -38.39 25.45 8.09
C PRO A 603 -38.28 26.96 8.31
N SER A 604 -39.31 27.75 7.92
CA SER A 604 -39.25 29.21 7.92
C SER A 604 -38.87 29.84 9.28
N PRO A 605 -39.37 29.38 10.45
CA PRO A 605 -38.99 29.96 11.74
C PRO A 605 -37.48 29.87 12.03
N LEU A 606 -36.87 28.74 11.69
CA LEU A 606 -35.42 28.55 11.84
C LEU A 606 -34.66 29.45 10.84
N LEU A 607 -35.13 29.54 9.61
CA LEU A 607 -34.49 30.36 8.57
C LEU A 607 -34.57 31.85 8.89
N GLU A 608 -35.71 32.34 9.37
CA GLU A 608 -35.91 33.74 9.78
C GLU A 608 -34.97 34.10 10.93
N GLU A 609 -34.83 33.23 11.94
CA GLU A 609 -33.87 33.41 13.04
C GLU A 609 -32.43 33.51 12.52
N GLN A 610 -32.03 32.62 11.59
CA GLN A 610 -30.68 32.65 11.02
C GLN A 610 -30.47 33.85 10.09
N GLU A 611 -31.50 34.29 9.38
CA GLU A 611 -31.46 35.48 8.53
C GLU A 611 -31.25 36.76 9.34
N GLU A 612 -31.94 36.89 10.48
CA GLU A 612 -31.77 38.03 11.38
C GLU A 612 -30.33 38.12 11.89
N LEU A 613 -29.75 36.99 12.33
CA LEU A 613 -28.36 36.90 12.78
C LEU A 613 -27.36 37.26 11.66
N TYR A 614 -27.59 36.74 10.45
CA TYR A 614 -26.73 37.01 9.31
C TYR A 614 -26.79 38.50 8.91
N ARG A 615 -27.99 39.07 8.76
CA ARG A 615 -28.19 40.48 8.43
C ARG A 615 -27.60 41.41 9.49
N ALA A 616 -27.73 41.09 10.77
CA ALA A 616 -27.09 41.86 11.85
C ALA A 616 -25.56 41.87 11.69
N GLY A 617 -24.97 40.73 11.29
CA GLY A 617 -23.54 40.64 10.97
C GLY A 617 -23.14 41.45 9.73
N VAL A 618 -23.93 41.40 8.66
CA VAL A 618 -23.72 42.21 7.45
C VAL A 618 -23.74 43.70 7.79
N VAL A 619 -24.78 44.17 8.49
CA VAL A 619 -24.90 45.59 8.92
C VAL A 619 -23.72 46.04 9.77
N LYS A 620 -23.12 45.13 10.56
CA LYS A 620 -21.96 45.43 11.39
C LYS A 620 -20.69 45.71 10.58
N TYR A 621 -20.48 45.01 9.46
CA TYR A 621 -19.23 45.07 8.68
C TYR A 621 -19.36 45.86 7.37
N ALA A 622 -20.57 45.99 6.82
CA ALA A 622 -20.84 46.70 5.58
C ALA A 622 -20.34 48.16 5.57
N PRO A 623 -20.43 48.97 6.65
CA PRO A 623 -19.97 50.35 6.62
C PRO A 623 -18.49 50.52 6.26
N GLN A 624 -17.64 49.53 6.54
CA GLN A 624 -16.21 49.57 6.21
C GLN A 624 -15.88 48.93 4.85
N LEU A 625 -16.80 48.13 4.30
CA LEU A 625 -16.56 47.29 3.14
C LEU A 625 -17.35 47.75 1.91
N SER A 626 -18.49 48.39 2.10
CA SER A 626 -19.37 48.82 1.01
C SER A 626 -18.64 49.72 0.01
N GLY A 627 -18.80 49.43 -1.29
CA GLY A 627 -18.16 50.13 -2.39
C GLY A 627 -16.70 49.75 -2.66
N LYS A 628 -16.11 48.84 -1.86
CA LYS A 628 -14.75 48.33 -2.10
C LYS A 628 -14.73 47.34 -3.26
N ARG A 629 -13.70 47.44 -4.10
CA ARG A 629 -13.54 46.68 -5.33
C ARG A 629 -12.69 45.43 -5.08
N VAL A 630 -13.20 44.26 -5.44
CA VAL A 630 -12.60 42.95 -5.10
C VAL A 630 -12.28 42.16 -6.35
N LEU A 631 -11.01 41.74 -6.47
CA LEU A 631 -10.56 40.76 -7.46
C LEU A 631 -10.49 39.39 -6.77
N VAL A 632 -11.20 38.40 -7.30
CA VAL A 632 -11.21 37.04 -6.74
C VAL A 632 -10.41 36.11 -7.64
N VAL A 633 -9.53 35.31 -7.05
CA VAL A 633 -8.69 34.33 -7.75
C VAL A 633 -8.86 32.98 -7.07
N SER A 634 -9.24 31.96 -7.83
CA SER A 634 -9.48 30.62 -7.30
C SER A 634 -8.92 29.54 -8.21
N TYR A 635 -8.60 28.38 -7.65
CA TYR A 635 -8.36 27.15 -8.41
C TYR A 635 -9.60 26.24 -8.45
N THR A 636 -10.70 26.65 -7.81
CA THR A 636 -11.98 25.91 -7.81
C THR A 636 -13.11 26.82 -8.27
N GLU A 637 -14.11 26.25 -8.95
CA GLU A 637 -15.33 26.99 -9.27
C GLU A 637 -16.32 27.03 -8.07
N ASP A 638 -16.04 26.30 -6.99
CA ASP A 638 -16.85 26.23 -5.77
C ASP A 638 -16.53 27.37 -4.78
N ILE A 639 -16.86 28.60 -5.20
CA ILE A 639 -16.62 29.84 -4.42
C ILE A 639 -17.89 30.69 -4.26
N GLY A 640 -19.07 30.15 -4.60
CA GLY A 640 -20.33 30.88 -4.61
C GLY A 640 -20.66 31.56 -3.28
N TRP A 641 -20.39 30.87 -2.16
CA TRP A 641 -20.59 31.39 -0.81
C TRP A 641 -19.77 32.66 -0.49
N VAL A 642 -18.54 32.76 -1.02
CA VAL A 642 -17.70 33.96 -0.85
C VAL A 642 -18.27 35.09 -1.69
N LEU A 643 -18.66 34.80 -2.93
CA LEU A 643 -19.19 35.79 -3.87
C LEU A 643 -20.52 36.37 -3.37
N ASP A 644 -21.39 35.54 -2.79
CA ASP A 644 -22.62 35.98 -2.11
C ASP A 644 -22.30 36.93 -0.95
N THR A 645 -21.34 36.57 -0.11
CA THR A 645 -20.91 37.39 1.03
C THR A 645 -20.36 38.75 0.60
N ILE A 646 -19.53 38.79 -0.45
CA ILE A 646 -18.99 40.04 -1.01
C ILE A 646 -20.14 40.95 -1.47
N ARG A 647 -21.13 40.39 -2.18
CA ARG A 647 -22.31 41.12 -2.65
C ARG A 647 -23.16 41.65 -1.50
N ASP A 648 -23.44 40.81 -0.51
CA ASP A 648 -24.28 41.17 0.65
C ASP A 648 -23.66 42.30 1.49
N LEU A 649 -22.33 42.39 1.52
CA LEU A 649 -21.59 43.49 2.17
C LEU A 649 -21.54 44.78 1.33
N GLY A 650 -22.11 44.78 0.12
CA GLY A 650 -22.11 45.92 -0.79
C GLY A 650 -20.78 46.18 -1.50
N MET A 651 -19.90 45.18 -1.58
CA MET A 651 -18.63 45.27 -2.30
C MET A 651 -18.84 44.99 -3.80
N GLU A 652 -17.94 45.51 -4.65
CA GLU A 652 -17.99 45.34 -6.10
C GLU A 652 -17.00 44.26 -6.55
N ILE A 653 -17.49 43.15 -7.11
CA ILE A 653 -16.65 42.13 -7.72
C ILE A 653 -16.20 42.63 -9.10
N VAL A 654 -14.92 42.98 -9.25
CA VAL A 654 -14.42 43.53 -10.52
C VAL A 654 -14.07 42.46 -11.54
N LYS A 655 -13.64 41.28 -11.07
CA LYS A 655 -13.29 40.13 -11.90
C LYS A 655 -13.10 38.88 -11.04
N VAL A 656 -13.38 37.71 -11.63
CA VAL A 656 -13.05 36.39 -11.05
C VAL A 656 -12.10 35.65 -12.00
N GLY A 657 -10.93 35.28 -11.50
CA GLY A 657 -9.94 34.48 -12.23
C GLY A 657 -9.89 33.05 -11.71
N ILE A 658 -10.08 32.06 -12.59
CA ILE A 658 -9.96 30.64 -12.28
C ILE A 658 -8.64 30.10 -12.84
N SER A 659 -7.72 29.71 -11.97
CA SER A 659 -6.42 29.14 -12.33
C SER A 659 -6.51 27.63 -12.63
N VAL A 660 -5.55 27.09 -13.38
CA VAL A 660 -5.52 25.68 -13.77
C VAL A 660 -5.29 24.80 -12.54
N SER A 661 -6.29 24.06 -12.12
CA SER A 661 -6.16 23.10 -11.03
C SER A 661 -5.47 21.82 -11.51
N PHE A 662 -4.36 21.43 -10.89
CA PHE A 662 -3.78 20.08 -11.03
C PHE A 662 -4.69 18.96 -10.48
N PHE A 663 -5.74 19.32 -9.72
CA PHE A 663 -6.67 18.40 -9.04
C PHE A 663 -8.10 18.43 -9.61
N GLY A 664 -8.28 18.94 -10.82
CA GLY A 664 -9.58 19.42 -11.30
C GLY A 664 -10.72 18.39 -11.35
N ARG A 665 -11.81 18.70 -10.65
CA ARG A 665 -13.16 18.55 -11.23
C ARG A 665 -13.65 19.94 -11.64
N GLY A 666 -13.89 20.12 -12.93
CA GLY A 666 -14.76 21.20 -13.40
C GLY A 666 -16.22 20.79 -13.19
N SER A 667 -16.99 21.58 -12.45
CA SER A 667 -18.45 21.56 -12.55
C SER A 667 -18.85 22.64 -13.54
N PRO A 668 -19.30 22.29 -14.76
CA PRO A 668 -19.62 23.30 -15.75
C PRO A 668 -20.87 24.08 -15.34
N GLY A 669 -20.75 25.38 -15.09
CA GLY A 669 -21.84 26.33 -15.39
C GLY A 669 -22.44 27.17 -14.26
N LEU A 670 -21.85 27.22 -13.05
CA LEU A 670 -22.42 28.08 -11.98
C LEU A 670 -22.03 29.56 -12.10
N LEU A 671 -20.82 29.86 -12.58
CA LEU A 671 -20.31 31.23 -12.72
C LEU A 671 -20.68 31.91 -14.04
N SER A 672 -21.25 31.18 -15.02
CA SER A 672 -21.54 31.71 -16.37
C SER A 672 -22.77 32.63 -16.45
N CYS A 673 -23.54 32.77 -15.38
CA CYS A 673 -24.73 33.63 -15.30
C CYS A 673 -24.54 34.87 -14.42
N GLU A 674 -23.33 35.14 -13.95
CA GLU A 674 -23.04 36.23 -13.02
C GLU A 674 -22.69 37.54 -13.75
N ALA A 675 -22.97 38.68 -13.13
CA ALA A 675 -22.87 40.02 -13.75
C ALA A 675 -21.44 40.60 -13.84
N PHE A 676 -20.40 39.80 -13.58
CA PHE A 676 -19.00 40.22 -13.55
C PHE A 676 -18.12 39.36 -14.48
N PRO A 677 -16.96 39.88 -14.95
CA PRO A 677 -16.08 39.13 -15.84
C PRO A 677 -15.47 37.91 -15.15
N VAL A 678 -15.53 36.73 -15.81
CA VAL A 678 -14.89 35.50 -15.37
C VAL A 678 -13.83 35.08 -16.41
N GLU A 679 -12.60 34.85 -15.98
CA GLU A 679 -11.51 34.38 -16.84
C GLU A 679 -10.95 33.04 -16.35
N ARG A 680 -10.83 32.06 -17.25
CA ARG A 680 -10.17 30.77 -16.98
C ARG A 680 -8.72 30.79 -17.41
N ASP A 681 -7.94 29.80 -16.96
CA ASP A 681 -6.49 29.74 -17.14
C ASP A 681 -5.82 31.04 -16.65
N TYR A 682 -6.25 31.46 -15.46
CA TYR A 682 -5.82 32.71 -14.85
C TYR A 682 -4.46 32.52 -14.16
N THR A 683 -3.42 33.15 -14.71
CA THR A 683 -2.04 33.04 -14.24
C THR A 683 -1.67 34.21 -13.33
N ASP A 684 -0.58 34.07 -12.58
CA ASP A 684 -0.06 35.16 -11.76
C ASP A 684 0.31 36.40 -12.59
N GLU A 685 0.76 36.25 -13.84
CA GLU A 685 1.03 37.38 -14.73
C GLU A 685 -0.25 38.13 -15.15
N LYS A 686 -1.34 37.39 -15.37
CA LYS A 686 -2.64 37.97 -15.68
C LYS A 686 -3.21 38.70 -14.46
N ARG A 687 -3.08 38.10 -13.28
CA ARG A 687 -3.41 38.71 -11.98
C ARG A 687 -2.64 40.02 -11.79
N ALA A 688 -1.33 40.02 -11.99
CA ALA A 688 -0.49 41.21 -11.88
C ALA A 688 -0.93 42.34 -12.83
N ARG A 689 -1.29 41.99 -14.07
CA ARG A 689 -1.80 42.94 -15.05
C ARG A 689 -3.14 43.53 -14.62
N ASP A 690 -4.06 42.70 -14.17
CA ASP A 690 -5.40 43.13 -13.78
C ASP A 690 -5.39 43.94 -12.48
N VAL A 691 -4.50 43.64 -11.53
CA VAL A 691 -4.31 44.50 -10.35
C VAL A 691 -3.93 45.92 -10.76
N ARG A 692 -3.04 46.10 -11.76
CA ARG A 692 -2.63 47.42 -12.25
C ARG A 692 -3.73 48.15 -13.04
N ILE A 693 -4.51 47.41 -13.83
CA ILE A 693 -5.55 48.00 -14.71
C ILE A 693 -6.84 48.25 -13.94
N LEU A 694 -7.30 47.24 -13.21
CA LEU A 694 -8.56 47.27 -12.49
C LEU A 694 -8.42 47.98 -11.16
N MET A 695 -7.24 48.10 -10.56
CA MET A 695 -7.02 48.75 -9.26
C MET A 695 -8.04 48.30 -8.19
N PRO A 696 -8.11 46.99 -7.85
CA PRO A 696 -8.97 46.52 -6.76
C PRO A 696 -8.46 47.03 -5.40
N ASP A 697 -9.36 47.20 -4.43
CA ASP A 697 -9.02 47.45 -3.03
C ASP A 697 -8.54 46.17 -2.31
N LEU A 698 -9.02 44.99 -2.76
CA LEU A 698 -8.73 43.68 -2.17
C LEU A 698 -8.57 42.62 -3.25
N VAL A 699 -7.52 41.80 -3.15
CA VAL A 699 -7.36 40.56 -3.89
C VAL A 699 -7.60 39.37 -2.95
N LEU A 700 -8.60 38.55 -3.27
CA LEU A 700 -8.89 37.32 -2.55
C LEU A 700 -8.39 36.14 -3.35
N SER A 701 -7.51 35.32 -2.78
CA SER A 701 -6.93 34.17 -3.47
C SER A 701 -6.97 32.89 -2.64
N ASN A 702 -7.22 31.73 -3.26
CA ASN A 702 -7.08 30.45 -2.55
C ASN A 702 -5.61 30.03 -2.29
N TYR A 703 -4.64 30.80 -2.78
CA TYR A 703 -3.21 30.59 -2.55
C TYR A 703 -2.51 31.92 -2.30
N ALA A 704 -1.42 31.88 -1.53
CA ALA A 704 -0.56 33.04 -1.37
C ALA A 704 0.23 33.26 -2.69
N PRO A 705 0.16 34.45 -3.31
CA PRO A 705 0.95 34.72 -4.51
C PRO A 705 2.44 34.65 -4.20
N SER A 706 3.23 34.16 -5.16
CA SER A 706 4.69 34.05 -5.03
C SER A 706 5.35 35.43 -4.84
N VAL A 707 4.83 36.45 -5.51
CA VAL A 707 5.21 37.85 -5.34
C VAL A 707 3.91 38.68 -5.30
N PRO A 708 3.51 39.23 -4.14
CA PRO A 708 2.35 40.10 -4.05
C PRO A 708 2.65 41.46 -4.70
N GLU A 709 1.69 41.97 -5.45
CA GLU A 709 1.77 43.26 -6.13
C GLU A 709 1.58 44.41 -5.14
N ASP A 710 2.40 45.45 -5.27
CA ASP A 710 2.32 46.63 -4.41
C ASP A 710 1.01 47.40 -4.62
N GLY A 711 0.53 48.05 -3.55
CA GLY A 711 -0.62 48.96 -3.64
C GLY A 711 -2.00 48.30 -3.57
N VAL A 712 -2.10 47.01 -3.22
CA VAL A 712 -3.37 46.34 -2.92
C VAL A 712 -3.30 45.43 -1.69
N HIS A 713 -4.41 45.25 -0.97
CA HIS A 713 -4.52 44.27 0.11
C HIS A 713 -4.72 42.85 -0.42
N TYR A 714 -4.10 41.88 0.25
CA TYR A 714 -4.27 40.46 -0.04
C TYR A 714 -4.91 39.73 1.13
N ASP A 715 -5.83 38.83 0.82
CA ASP A 715 -6.33 37.87 1.78
C ASP A 715 -6.61 36.51 1.14
N THR A 716 -6.67 35.47 1.95
CA THR A 716 -6.77 34.09 1.49
C THR A 716 -8.16 33.50 1.63
N ILE A 717 -8.68 32.88 0.58
CA ILE A 717 -9.88 32.06 0.65
C ILE A 717 -9.48 30.72 1.30
N PRO A 718 -10.05 30.38 2.47
CA PRO A 718 -9.65 29.17 3.17
C PRO A 718 -10.00 27.92 2.36
N PHE A 719 -9.07 26.96 2.31
CA PHE A 719 -9.29 25.66 1.65
C PHE A 719 -10.37 24.80 2.36
N SER A 720 -10.56 25.04 3.66
CA SER A 720 -11.62 24.44 4.47
C SER A 720 -12.39 25.57 5.15
N PRO A 721 -13.39 26.17 4.47
CA PRO A 721 -14.18 27.25 5.05
C PRO A 721 -15.02 26.76 6.23
N GLN A 722 -15.40 27.70 7.10
CA GLN A 722 -16.37 27.43 8.16
C GLN A 722 -17.72 27.01 7.54
N VAL A 723 -18.42 26.06 8.16
CA VAL A 723 -19.75 25.64 7.70
C VAL A 723 -20.86 26.48 8.32
N GLY A 724 -22.04 26.47 7.70
CA GLY A 724 -23.25 27.13 8.20
C GLY A 724 -23.44 28.58 7.72
N PHE A 725 -24.51 29.20 8.23
CA PHE A 725 -25.05 30.48 7.74
C PHE A 725 -24.06 31.65 7.84
N LEU A 726 -23.19 31.63 8.85
CA LEU A 726 -22.34 32.77 9.21
C LEU A 726 -20.91 32.67 8.63
N SER A 727 -20.59 31.64 7.83
CA SER A 727 -19.22 31.38 7.38
C SER A 727 -18.57 32.57 6.66
N GLY A 728 -19.32 33.26 5.80
CA GLY A 728 -18.86 34.46 5.11
C GLY A 728 -18.55 35.63 6.05
N LEU A 729 -19.25 35.74 7.18
CA LEU A 729 -19.06 36.84 8.12
C LEU A 729 -17.74 36.74 8.90
N GLU A 730 -17.16 35.54 9.03
CA GLU A 730 -15.80 35.38 9.55
C GLU A 730 -14.79 36.12 8.65
N LEU A 731 -14.94 35.95 7.33
CA LEU A 731 -14.12 36.65 6.35
C LEU A 731 -14.41 38.16 6.36
N ALA A 732 -15.69 38.56 6.44
CA ALA A 732 -16.09 39.96 6.54
C ALA A 732 -15.41 40.66 7.74
N LYS A 733 -15.35 40.00 8.89
CA LYS A 733 -14.65 40.51 10.07
C LYS A 733 -13.16 40.72 9.78
N ARG A 734 -12.50 39.78 9.10
CA ARG A 734 -11.09 39.88 8.72
C ARG A 734 -10.87 41.02 7.72
N TRP A 735 -11.68 41.09 6.66
CA TRP A 735 -11.61 42.14 5.63
C TRP A 735 -11.84 43.54 6.22
N SER A 736 -12.82 43.70 7.12
CA SER A 736 -13.10 44.99 7.76
C SER A 736 -11.93 45.50 8.60
N THR A 737 -11.07 44.60 9.06
CA THR A 737 -9.86 44.95 9.81
C THR A 737 -8.69 45.20 8.85
N LEU A 738 -8.50 44.33 7.87
CA LEU A 738 -7.43 44.41 6.88
C LEU A 738 -7.48 45.72 6.07
N LEU A 739 -8.66 46.08 5.55
CA LEU A 739 -8.85 47.28 4.72
C LEU A 739 -8.76 48.61 5.48
N ARG A 740 -8.54 48.56 6.81
CA ARG A 740 -8.22 49.75 7.63
C ARG A 740 -6.73 49.96 7.82
N LEU A 741 -5.91 48.95 7.50
CA LEU A 741 -4.47 49.05 7.61
C LEU A 741 -3.91 49.77 6.37
N PRO A 742 -2.79 50.49 6.49
CA PRO A 742 -2.10 51.00 5.31
C PRO A 742 -1.63 49.82 4.46
N VAL A 743 -1.78 49.95 3.13
CA VAL A 743 -1.33 48.93 2.17
C VAL A 743 0.19 48.75 2.21
N THR A 744 0.92 49.83 2.49
CA THR A 744 2.37 49.83 2.69
C THR A 744 2.70 49.88 4.18
N GLU A 745 3.39 48.85 4.67
CA GLU A 745 3.92 48.81 6.03
C GLU A 745 5.16 49.72 6.13
N GLY A 746 5.10 50.76 6.98
CA GLY A 746 6.18 51.76 7.12
C GLY A 746 7.56 51.18 7.45
N TRP A 747 7.61 50.05 8.17
CA TRP A 747 8.83 49.36 8.57
C TRP A 747 9.69 48.86 7.38
N LYS A 748 9.10 48.66 6.19
CA LYS A 748 9.86 48.28 4.98
C LYS A 748 10.77 49.41 4.47
N TYR A 749 10.53 50.65 4.90
CA TYR A 749 11.29 51.84 4.51
C TYR A 749 12.07 52.46 5.68
N ASP A 750 11.96 51.89 6.89
CA ASP A 750 12.68 52.37 8.08
C ASP A 750 14.18 51.99 8.06
N GLY A 751 14.61 51.12 7.12
CA GLY A 751 16.02 50.93 6.76
C GLY A 751 16.36 51.84 5.59
N GLY A 752 16.69 53.09 5.89
CA GLY A 752 16.73 54.20 4.93
C GLY A 752 17.47 53.92 3.62
N ASP A 753 16.84 54.38 2.54
CA ASP A 753 17.51 54.98 1.39
C ASP A 753 16.77 56.28 1.07
N GLU A 754 17.24 57.38 1.67
CA GLU A 754 17.12 58.70 1.05
C GLU A 754 18.14 58.76 -0.10
N SER A 755 17.68 58.62 -1.34
CA SER A 755 18.36 59.17 -2.53
C SER A 755 17.40 59.36 -3.69
#